data_AF-A0A917PIM7-F1
#
_entry.id   AF-A0A917PIM7-F1
#
_cell.length_a   1.000
_cell.length_b   1.000
_cell.length_c   1.000
_cell.angle_alpha   90.00
_cell.angle_beta   90.00
_cell.angle_gamma   90.00
#
_symmetry.space_group_name_H-M   'P 1'
#
loop_
_entity.id
_entity.type
_entity.pdbx_description
1 polymer ?
#
loop_
_entity_poly.entity_id
_entity_poly.type
_entity_poly.pdbx_seq_one_letter_code
_entity_poly.pdbx_strand_id
1 'polypeptide(L)'
;MMRHGDTRTWESVPMTNRLPRDGAGDLRRWPSDPAWFVDTTRCPACFATLYSSRCIECGLDLRVPESADLLAASRRVFEAEAARQQLITRMREAQAERESRQVPTSESIAAMAMAVAAAAPASSADPAVAPARPGAVTPPPAPAAEVGTPQTPPETPQPMTPPARRRSGVQVFLLTLGVVLISVAAIVFLFVAYLVATLEVRSAIIAVASVVVLGVAWLLRARRLPGTAEGVASVAVVLLLLDVWIVRANRLFGTEALDPAAYTGLSFAIVAAVLAATRVASDIRVPGLAAAALAPTAAFLLGYAIDPQTATGVWLGGLAALVVGAAAIATAPRSLERAIMASAGFAGGVASLGAAFWALPDLRWGESWTLLAVAAGGILVIVTTRLAREEIPPEWGAAAAIGVGIAATLVPAAGIAAELDRGLAIWLAPAASGVIAALAAGVVRRPAPLRAEARAAFISSAAVAAVAAVPGLLAGVASIGWRVMASVPAWHVEPDARVARMPAELDLGTMLVPFVVAAGTCVVSLILGRVRRFAAVEIAAVMAGMLVIGATLPGAAAPAAIFIAITLCGLLVASTRFPAHLPGLTPTLAVLGVGGAALAVLAAYSNAMVWPWAFAAVLAVTVTGRLLAPRLPTAGAAQGLGVAHLVVAVLMVAAASLSLPSWFVASGTPVAPPWDSPWMWLGTVGAALLAVPLFAPRLSDVDRLGLFLPALAATMTGAGAVALVGSDSLRWLPAAAATVVILPALRRPLPTLVRVLSAAAGPILLVIALERIVADIPEAPPSILGAAAAVLVAAAITPVVIGRGERAARLAWCAALGIAGLITLMAAPAAGDQVWLLLLMLTPVPLLVAALDGDPIGGSSPGRHLSWLSLVLAIATVWTRLVGDGVDDIEAYTLPLAVGLAATAALITWRRTAPAAAAGGRTALVASAAAAAVLPSVGSSADSELRTLVLVATGAVIAIASVFLPEAARGVPIRVLGVATGWVAFTGAALVRGSAVAAGERSALPIEFWPVLALGAGVVTAVAWAQTGSRPAVVAETMLAASVVSVSIPTTIAIVLGDEPTLRAAVLFPLLAVLHVAAVALSVRPIAGPILGWSTLGVLVLGGIIVLVASSVEPFDVVTVPVGAALIGAGAFRMLRSPALPSWPALGPGLAVLLLPALIADFTDPVLWRLIALGIVAAAAVVVGAVRRLQAPLLLGGVVLLVHAVDQLWPWITGLYEAVWWWLWLGIAGVILVALAATYERQLRLARRVARSIAELR
;
A
#
# COMPACT_ATOMS: atom_id res chain seq x y z
N MET A 1 36.66 7.89 -26.49
CA MET A 1 38.02 8.45 -26.46
C MET A 1 38.34 8.73 -24.99
N MET A 2 39.46 8.20 -24.44
CA MET A 2 40.11 8.43 -23.11
C MET A 2 39.29 9.15 -22.00
N ARG A 3 39.20 8.73 -20.72
CA ARG A 3 40.26 8.26 -19.78
C ARG A 3 39.67 8.05 -18.35
N HIS A 4 40.46 7.41 -17.47
CA HIS A 4 40.32 7.30 -15.99
C HIS A 4 39.17 6.40 -15.44
N GLY A 5 39.37 5.70 -14.31
CA GLY A 5 40.57 5.55 -13.48
C GLY A 5 40.28 4.74 -12.19
N ASP A 6 41.26 3.98 -11.71
CA ASP A 6 41.10 2.97 -10.65
C ASP A 6 40.59 3.49 -9.29
N THR A 7 39.81 2.64 -8.61
CA THR A 7 39.85 2.53 -7.14
C THR A 7 40.18 1.10 -6.77
N ARG A 8 41.16 0.91 -5.88
CA ARG A 8 41.78 -0.41 -5.62
C ARG A 8 40.86 -1.30 -4.79
N THR A 9 40.79 -2.56 -5.19
CA THR A 9 40.21 -3.67 -4.44
C THR A 9 41.03 -3.99 -3.19
N TRP A 10 40.35 -4.36 -2.11
CA TRP A 10 40.98 -5.12 -1.03
C TRP A 10 41.12 -6.58 -1.47
N GLU A 11 42.34 -7.05 -1.65
CA GLU A 11 42.60 -8.47 -1.94
C GLU A 11 42.18 -9.33 -0.75
N SER A 12 41.23 -10.22 -0.97
CA SER A 12 40.99 -11.36 -0.08
C SER A 12 41.74 -12.57 -0.63
N VAL A 13 42.57 -13.18 0.22
CA VAL A 13 43.35 -14.38 -0.12
C VAL A 13 42.38 -15.52 -0.49
N PRO A 14 42.59 -16.24 -1.60
CA PRO A 14 41.62 -17.20 -2.10
C PRO A 14 41.58 -18.48 -1.25
N MET A 15 40.44 -18.79 -0.64
CA MET A 15 40.21 -20.08 0.00
C MET A 15 40.04 -21.19 -1.04
N THR A 16 41.17 -21.84 -1.34
CA THR A 16 41.32 -23.23 -1.79
C THR A 16 40.38 -23.72 -2.89
N ASN A 17 40.86 -23.61 -4.13
CA ASN A 17 40.41 -24.45 -5.22
C ASN A 17 40.83 -25.91 -4.94
N ARG A 18 39.86 -26.79 -4.60
CA ARG A 18 40.04 -28.25 -4.66
C ARG A 18 38.96 -28.82 -5.59
N LEU A 19 39.40 -29.29 -6.75
CA LEU A 19 38.63 -30.21 -7.59
C LEU A 19 38.64 -31.61 -6.96
N PRO A 20 37.48 -32.28 -6.86
CA PRO A 20 37.36 -33.68 -7.17
C PRO A 20 37.07 -33.81 -8.67
N ARG A 21 37.85 -34.63 -9.37
CA ARG A 21 37.38 -35.23 -10.63
C ARG A 21 36.45 -36.40 -10.28
N ASP A 22 35.65 -36.76 -11.29
CA ASP A 22 34.82 -37.96 -11.40
C ASP A 22 33.47 -37.95 -10.65
N GLY A 23 32.40 -38.15 -11.44
CA GLY A 23 31.01 -38.18 -10.99
C GLY A 23 30.24 -36.89 -11.29
N ALA A 24 29.04 -37.02 -11.90
CA ALA A 24 28.10 -35.92 -12.11
C ALA A 24 27.43 -35.51 -10.78
N GLY A 25 28.21 -34.89 -9.90
CA GLY A 25 27.79 -34.44 -8.58
C GLY A 25 26.93 -33.17 -8.63
N ASP A 26 26.05 -33.06 -7.64
CA ASP A 26 25.12 -31.95 -7.44
C ASP A 26 25.88 -30.64 -7.12
N LEU A 27 26.27 -29.91 -8.18
CA LEU A 27 27.06 -28.67 -8.13
C LEU A 27 26.24 -27.47 -7.63
N ARG A 28 25.75 -27.55 -6.39
CA ARG A 28 25.17 -26.42 -5.66
C ARG A 28 26.28 -25.52 -5.17
N ARG A 29 26.28 -24.26 -5.61
CA ARG A 29 27.20 -23.22 -5.18
C ARG A 29 26.44 -22.13 -4.40
N TRP A 30 27.16 -21.21 -3.78
CA TRP A 30 26.61 -19.98 -3.24
C TRP A 30 27.27 -18.81 -3.98
N PRO A 31 26.52 -17.79 -4.44
CA PRO A 31 27.09 -16.70 -5.22
C PRO A 31 27.75 -15.66 -4.29
N SER A 32 28.80 -15.01 -4.77
CA SER A 32 29.42 -13.86 -4.07
C SER A 32 28.56 -12.59 -4.12
N ASP A 33 27.66 -12.52 -5.11
CA ASP A 33 26.67 -11.46 -5.27
C ASP A 33 25.26 -12.05 -5.12
N PRO A 34 24.47 -11.64 -4.10
CA PRO A 34 23.11 -12.13 -3.90
C PRO A 34 22.18 -11.90 -5.09
N ALA A 35 22.43 -10.90 -5.94
CA ALA A 35 21.61 -10.63 -7.12
C ALA A 35 21.56 -11.82 -8.11
N TRP A 36 22.55 -12.71 -8.08
CA TRP A 36 22.59 -13.90 -8.94
C TRP A 36 21.52 -14.94 -8.60
N PHE A 37 20.88 -14.87 -7.41
CA PHE A 37 19.71 -15.70 -7.09
C PHE A 37 18.46 -15.33 -7.88
N VAL A 38 18.36 -14.09 -8.38
CA VAL A 38 17.20 -13.58 -9.13
C VAL A 38 17.48 -13.32 -10.62
N ASP A 39 18.74 -13.51 -11.05
CA ASP A 39 19.17 -13.41 -12.44
C ASP A 39 18.74 -14.66 -13.23
N THR A 40 17.65 -14.54 -13.99
CA THR A 40 17.09 -15.63 -14.82
C THR A 40 17.98 -15.98 -16.03
N THR A 41 19.06 -15.25 -16.29
CA THR A 41 20.05 -15.60 -17.31
C THR A 41 21.10 -16.60 -16.80
N ARG A 42 21.03 -17.01 -15.53
CA ARG A 42 21.97 -17.93 -14.87
C ARG A 42 21.30 -19.16 -14.28
N CYS A 43 22.08 -20.23 -14.15
CA CYS A 43 21.61 -21.46 -13.53
C CYS A 43 21.45 -21.27 -12.02
N PRO A 44 20.28 -21.54 -11.42
CA PRO A 44 20.05 -21.32 -9.99
C PRO A 44 20.85 -22.24 -9.05
N ALA A 45 21.49 -23.30 -9.57
CA ALA A 45 22.35 -24.19 -8.78
C ALA A 45 23.84 -23.81 -8.82
N CYS A 46 24.39 -23.54 -10.02
CA CYS A 46 25.83 -23.33 -10.21
C CYS A 46 26.24 -21.92 -10.67
N PHE A 47 25.27 -21.05 -10.97
CA PHE A 47 25.40 -19.66 -11.46
C PHE A 47 26.14 -19.45 -12.79
N ALA A 48 26.38 -20.52 -13.55
CA ALA A 48 26.80 -20.43 -14.94
C ALA A 48 25.70 -19.83 -15.83
N THR A 49 26.08 -19.10 -16.87
CA THR A 49 25.16 -18.50 -17.85
C THR A 49 24.34 -19.57 -18.58
N LEU A 50 23.03 -19.36 -18.69
CA LEU A 50 22.11 -20.27 -19.38
C LEU A 50 22.01 -19.92 -20.87
N TYR A 51 22.54 -20.79 -21.72
CA TYR A 51 22.32 -20.76 -23.17
C TYR A 51 21.14 -21.63 -23.61
N SER A 52 20.59 -22.45 -22.70
CA SER A 52 19.40 -23.28 -22.93
C SER A 52 18.67 -23.55 -21.61
N SER A 53 17.47 -24.12 -21.67
CA SER A 53 16.69 -24.53 -20.50
C SER A 53 17.26 -25.74 -19.75
N ARG A 54 18.33 -26.38 -20.25
CA ARG A 54 19.17 -27.31 -19.48
C ARG A 54 20.57 -26.72 -19.33
N CYS A 55 21.08 -26.67 -18.11
CA CYS A 55 22.42 -26.15 -17.83
C CYS A 55 23.50 -27.09 -18.34
N ILE A 56 24.45 -26.55 -19.12
CA ILE A 56 25.58 -27.32 -19.68
C ILE A 56 26.66 -27.67 -18.65
N GLU A 57 26.77 -26.90 -17.56
CA GLU A 57 27.80 -27.08 -16.52
C GLU A 57 27.40 -28.10 -15.44
N CYS A 58 26.17 -28.01 -14.91
CA CYS A 58 25.69 -28.91 -13.85
C CYS A 58 24.56 -29.86 -14.26
N GLY A 59 24.12 -29.83 -15.52
CA GLY A 59 23.10 -30.74 -16.06
C GLY A 59 21.65 -30.47 -15.66
N LEU A 60 21.39 -29.52 -14.74
CA LEU A 60 20.05 -29.16 -14.23
C LEU A 60 19.09 -28.79 -15.37
N ASP A 61 17.94 -29.46 -15.43
CA ASP A 61 16.88 -29.18 -16.40
C ASP A 61 15.79 -28.31 -15.77
N LEU A 62 15.52 -27.16 -16.39
CA LEU A 62 14.56 -26.15 -15.92
C LEU A 62 13.19 -26.28 -16.63
N ARG A 63 12.98 -27.32 -17.45
CA ARG A 63 11.69 -27.58 -18.13
C ARG A 63 10.67 -28.30 -17.26
N VAL A 64 10.95 -28.47 -15.97
CA VAL A 64 10.08 -29.11 -14.98
C VAL A 64 9.29 -28.06 -14.17
N PRO A 65 8.05 -28.35 -13.71
CA PRO A 65 7.23 -27.39 -12.97
C PRO A 65 7.91 -26.78 -11.73
N GLU A 66 8.71 -27.59 -11.04
CA GLU A 66 9.43 -27.25 -9.80
C GLU A 66 10.47 -26.12 -10.00
N SER A 67 10.81 -25.77 -11.25
CA SER A 67 11.63 -24.60 -11.57
C SER A 67 11.00 -23.28 -11.11
N ALA A 68 9.66 -23.19 -11.09
CA ALA A 68 8.94 -22.02 -10.57
C ALA A 68 9.06 -21.90 -9.05
N ASP A 69 8.93 -23.02 -8.33
CA ASP A 69 9.09 -23.10 -6.88
C ASP A 69 10.53 -22.79 -6.45
N LEU A 70 11.52 -23.26 -7.23
CA LEU A 70 12.92 -22.93 -7.03
C LEU A 70 13.18 -21.44 -7.20
N LEU A 71 12.62 -20.78 -8.23
CA LEU A 71 12.74 -19.33 -8.41
C LEU A 71 12.07 -18.55 -7.26
N ALA A 72 10.93 -19.02 -6.75
CA ALA A 72 10.26 -18.44 -5.60
C ALA A 72 11.02 -18.65 -4.27
N ALA A 73 11.80 -19.74 -4.13
CA ALA A 73 12.75 -19.91 -3.04
C ALA A 73 13.94 -18.95 -3.16
N SER A 74 14.55 -18.85 -4.34
CA SER A 74 15.72 -17.97 -4.58
C SER A 74 15.41 -16.48 -4.36
N ARG A 75 14.21 -16.01 -4.74
CA ARG A 75 13.76 -14.63 -4.43
C ARG A 75 13.73 -14.34 -2.93
N ARG A 76 13.20 -15.26 -2.11
CA ARG A 76 13.16 -15.11 -0.65
C ARG A 76 14.56 -15.07 -0.02
N VAL A 77 15.53 -15.79 -0.59
CA VAL A 77 16.94 -15.73 -0.16
C VAL A 77 17.56 -14.36 -0.49
N PHE A 78 17.31 -13.84 -1.70
CA PHE A 78 17.77 -12.51 -2.11
C PHE A 78 17.20 -11.40 -1.22
N GLU A 79 15.89 -11.41 -0.97
CA GLU A 79 15.21 -10.43 -0.11
C GLU A 79 15.74 -10.46 1.33
N ALA A 80 15.98 -11.66 1.88
CA ALA A 80 16.54 -11.83 3.22
C ALA A 80 17.98 -11.30 3.33
N GLU A 81 18.85 -11.55 2.35
CA GLU A 81 20.22 -11.02 2.36
C GLU A 81 20.23 -9.51 2.10
N ALA A 82 19.35 -8.97 1.24
CA ALA A 82 19.20 -7.53 1.05
C ALA A 82 18.80 -6.82 2.36
N ALA A 83 17.85 -7.37 3.11
CA ALA A 83 17.48 -6.87 4.43
C ALA A 83 18.65 -6.95 5.44
N ARG A 84 19.44 -8.03 5.40
CA ARG A 84 20.65 -8.19 6.22
C ARG A 84 21.70 -7.13 5.91
N GLN A 85 21.96 -6.86 4.63
CA GLN A 85 22.90 -5.82 4.18
C GLN A 85 22.44 -4.42 4.59
N GLN A 86 21.15 -4.09 4.45
CA GLN A 86 20.59 -2.82 4.95
C GLN A 86 20.76 -2.64 6.47
N LEU A 87 20.68 -3.73 7.24
CA LEU A 87 20.93 -3.70 8.68
C LEU A 87 22.42 -3.48 8.99
N ILE A 88 23.33 -4.12 8.26
CA ILE A 88 24.79 -3.89 8.36
C ILE A 88 25.14 -2.45 7.98
N THR A 89 24.54 -1.88 6.92
CA THR A 89 24.76 -0.49 6.52
C THR A 89 24.34 0.48 7.63
N ARG A 90 23.14 0.33 8.20
CA ARG A 90 22.69 1.15 9.35
C ARG A 90 23.60 1.01 10.57
N MET A 91 24.10 -0.20 10.84
CA MET A 91 25.09 -0.42 11.91
C MET A 91 26.40 0.32 11.63
N ARG A 92 26.88 0.31 10.37
CA ARG A 92 28.10 1.03 9.94
C ARG A 92 27.91 2.55 9.95
N GLU A 93 26.75 3.06 9.57
CA GLU A 93 26.42 4.49 9.66
C GLU A 93 26.41 4.94 11.12
N ALA A 94 25.71 4.21 12.00
CA ALA A 94 25.72 4.46 13.44
C ALA A 94 27.10 4.23 14.10
N GLN A 95 27.99 3.44 13.48
CA GLN A 95 29.38 3.30 13.90
C GLN A 95 30.22 4.48 13.42
N ALA A 96 30.11 4.91 12.16
CA ALA A 96 30.77 6.09 11.61
C ALA A 96 30.32 7.39 12.30
N GLU A 97 29.09 7.48 12.78
CA GLU A 97 28.59 8.59 13.60
C GLU A 97 29.22 8.59 15.02
N ARG A 98 29.52 7.41 15.57
CA ARG A 98 30.27 7.27 16.84
C ARG A 98 31.76 7.50 16.65
N GLU A 99 32.33 7.02 15.56
CA GLU A 99 33.73 7.17 15.19
C GLU A 99 34.03 8.62 14.81
N SER A 100 33.19 9.32 14.03
CA SER A 100 33.37 10.76 13.77
C SER A 100 33.25 11.63 15.03
N ARG A 101 32.48 11.20 16.04
CA ARG A 101 32.49 11.79 17.40
C ARG A 101 33.73 11.42 18.22
N GLN A 102 34.52 10.44 17.79
CA GLN A 102 35.74 9.96 18.45
C GLN A 102 37.04 10.21 17.67
N VAL A 103 37.00 10.55 16.37
CA VAL A 103 38.16 10.88 15.53
C VAL A 103 38.87 12.06 16.17
N PRO A 104 40.06 11.86 16.74
CA PRO A 104 40.79 12.95 17.35
C PRO A 104 41.68 13.60 16.29
N THR A 105 41.89 14.91 16.42
CA THR A 105 42.68 15.72 15.47
C THR A 105 44.11 15.19 15.30
N SER A 106 44.79 15.61 14.22
CA SER A 106 46.11 15.09 13.79
C SER A 106 47.19 15.03 14.88
N GLU A 107 47.13 15.88 15.91
CA GLU A 107 48.02 15.83 17.08
C GLU A 107 47.94 14.51 17.87
N SER A 108 46.76 13.88 17.91
CA SER A 108 46.52 12.66 18.70
C SER A 108 47.14 11.40 18.08
N ILE A 109 47.19 11.34 16.75
CA ILE A 109 47.70 10.19 16.01
C ILE A 109 49.23 10.14 16.16
N ALA A 110 49.90 11.30 16.17
CA ALA A 110 51.33 11.39 16.47
C ALA A 110 51.66 10.92 17.89
N ALA A 111 50.86 11.30 18.90
CA ALA A 111 51.05 10.87 20.28
C ALA A 111 50.87 9.36 20.47
N MET A 112 49.91 8.74 19.75
CA MET A 112 49.63 7.31 19.88
C MET A 112 50.66 6.44 19.14
N ALA A 113 51.20 6.91 18.00
CA ALA A 113 52.32 6.25 17.32
C ALA A 113 53.58 6.17 18.21
N MET A 114 53.85 7.22 18.98
CA MET A 114 54.98 7.28 19.91
C MET A 114 54.80 6.40 21.15
N ALA A 115 53.56 6.04 21.50
CA ALA A 115 53.24 5.14 22.62
C ALA A 115 53.32 3.65 22.24
N VAL A 116 52.91 3.27 21.01
CA VAL A 116 53.03 1.88 20.53
C VAL A 116 54.49 1.48 20.30
N ALA A 117 55.35 2.44 19.93
CA ALA A 117 56.80 2.24 19.81
C ALA A 117 57.50 1.87 21.14
N ALA A 118 56.84 2.03 22.29
CA ALA A 118 57.43 1.80 23.62
C ALA A 118 57.17 0.40 24.22
N ALA A 119 56.54 -0.52 23.47
CA ALA A 119 56.00 -1.78 24.02
C ALA A 119 56.59 -3.09 23.43
N ALA A 120 57.69 -3.02 22.67
CA ALA A 120 58.39 -4.20 22.14
C ALA A 120 59.71 -4.46 22.91
N PRO A 121 59.97 -5.69 23.41
CA PRO A 121 61.24 -6.02 24.06
C PRO A 121 62.36 -6.21 23.02
N ALA A 122 63.57 -5.75 23.36
CA ALA A 122 64.72 -5.77 22.46
C ALA A 122 65.39 -7.15 22.34
N SER A 123 65.81 -7.53 21.13
CA SER A 123 66.80 -8.58 20.91
C SER A 123 67.80 -8.21 19.80
N SER A 124 69.06 -8.06 20.23
CA SER A 124 70.35 -8.10 19.52
C SER A 124 70.46 -8.30 17.98
N ALA A 125 71.34 -7.45 17.41
CA ALA A 125 72.42 -7.75 16.44
C ALA A 125 72.22 -7.61 14.91
N ASP A 126 73.12 -6.77 14.36
CA ASP A 126 73.59 -6.45 12.99
C ASP A 126 73.94 -7.61 12.02
N PRO A 127 74.36 -7.36 10.74
CA PRO A 127 74.34 -6.10 9.94
C PRO A 127 73.95 -6.22 8.42
N ALA A 128 73.86 -5.05 7.76
CA ALA A 128 74.22 -4.73 6.35
C ALA A 128 73.46 -5.30 5.13
N VAL A 129 73.13 -4.40 4.17
CA VAL A 129 73.66 -4.31 2.77
C VAL A 129 72.77 -3.35 1.93
N ALA A 130 73.41 -2.40 1.24
CA ALA A 130 72.85 -1.52 0.18
C ALA A 130 73.44 -1.96 -1.19
N PRO A 131 72.97 -1.53 -2.39
CA PRO A 131 72.39 -0.23 -2.80
C PRO A 131 71.03 -0.41 -3.55
N ALA A 132 70.49 0.43 -4.47
CA ALA A 132 71.00 1.56 -5.25
C ALA A 132 69.92 2.52 -5.82
N ARG A 133 70.39 3.59 -6.48
CA ARG A 133 69.79 4.40 -7.57
C ARG A 133 70.87 4.54 -8.67
N PRO A 134 70.61 4.82 -9.97
CA PRO A 134 70.22 6.16 -10.49
C PRO A 134 69.28 6.07 -11.73
N GLY A 135 68.89 7.10 -12.51
CA GLY A 135 69.03 8.57 -12.52
C GLY A 135 68.03 9.12 -13.57
N ALA A 136 67.39 10.30 -13.46
CA ALA A 136 67.91 11.67 -13.45
C ALA A 136 68.35 12.21 -14.84
N VAL A 137 67.51 13.03 -15.50
CA VAL A 137 67.90 14.13 -16.41
C VAL A 137 66.87 15.29 -16.34
N THR A 138 67.39 16.52 -16.26
CA THR A 138 66.76 17.87 -16.30
C THR A 138 67.84 18.84 -16.82
N PRO A 139 67.66 20.17 -17.00
CA PRO A 139 66.55 21.02 -17.50
C PRO A 139 67.11 21.83 -18.73
N PRO A 140 67.25 23.18 -18.81
CA PRO A 140 66.44 24.41 -18.53
C PRO A 140 66.26 25.26 -19.85
N PRO A 141 66.19 26.64 -19.93
CA PRO A 141 65.95 27.77 -18.99
C PRO A 141 64.72 28.68 -19.34
N ALA A 142 64.08 29.42 -18.43
CA ALA A 142 64.40 30.75 -17.79
C ALA A 142 64.33 31.97 -18.76
N PRO A 143 63.96 33.22 -18.36
CA PRO A 143 64.11 33.91 -17.06
C PRO A 143 62.79 34.61 -16.55
N ALA A 144 62.77 35.58 -15.61
CA ALA A 144 63.31 35.70 -14.24
C ALA A 144 62.72 37.00 -13.56
N ALA A 145 63.07 37.23 -12.29
CA ALA A 145 62.82 38.41 -11.41
C ALA A 145 61.54 38.41 -10.55
N GLU A 146 61.51 38.94 -9.31
CA GLU A 146 62.43 39.00 -8.15
C GLU A 146 61.71 39.81 -7.04
N VAL A 147 62.24 39.74 -5.81
CA VAL A 147 62.06 40.65 -4.65
C VAL A 147 61.17 40.16 -3.48
N GLY A 148 61.84 39.94 -2.35
CA GLY A 148 61.38 40.39 -1.02
C GLY A 148 60.39 39.52 -0.24
N THR A 149 60.90 38.52 0.48
CA THR A 149 60.29 38.10 1.76
C THR A 149 61.18 38.60 2.92
N PRO A 150 60.65 39.34 3.92
CA PRO A 150 61.48 39.90 4.99
C PRO A 150 62.01 38.83 5.93
N GLN A 151 63.26 39.04 6.39
CA GLN A 151 63.85 38.30 7.49
C GLN A 151 63.03 38.50 8.77
N THR A 152 62.72 37.40 9.47
CA THR A 152 62.24 37.42 10.86
C THR A 152 63.41 37.04 11.79
N PRO A 153 63.49 37.57 13.03
CA PRO A 153 64.69 37.47 13.86
C PRO A 153 64.95 36.06 14.42
N PRO A 154 66.15 35.79 14.98
CA PRO A 154 66.40 34.55 15.72
C PRO A 154 65.63 34.56 17.04
N GLU A 155 64.49 33.88 17.07
CA GLU A 155 63.72 33.74 18.30
C GLU A 155 64.33 32.64 19.19
N THR A 156 64.52 32.98 20.46
CA THR A 156 65.17 32.15 21.49
C THR A 156 64.36 30.87 21.73
N PRO A 157 64.98 29.72 22.09
CA PRO A 157 64.23 28.49 22.34
C PRO A 157 63.24 28.66 23.50
N GLN A 158 61.95 28.79 23.17
CA GLN A 158 60.89 28.76 24.18
C GLN A 158 60.70 27.32 24.71
N PRO A 159 60.40 27.13 26.01
CA PRO A 159 60.24 25.80 26.57
C PRO A 159 59.01 25.09 25.99
N MET A 160 59.20 23.88 25.48
CA MET A 160 58.09 23.00 25.08
C MET A 160 57.17 22.76 26.28
N THR A 161 55.96 23.28 26.22
CA THR A 161 54.94 23.07 27.25
C THR A 161 54.31 21.68 27.06
N PRO A 162 54.24 20.81 28.09
CA PRO A 162 53.79 19.43 27.93
C PRO A 162 52.29 19.33 27.59
N PRO A 163 51.86 18.27 26.88
CA PRO A 163 50.47 18.10 26.47
C PRO A 163 49.52 17.98 27.68
N ALA A 164 48.42 18.72 27.63
CA ALA A 164 47.43 18.75 28.70
C ALA A 164 46.75 17.38 28.90
N ARG A 165 46.89 16.81 30.10
CA ARG A 165 46.35 15.48 30.45
C ARG A 165 44.82 15.45 30.33
N ARG A 166 44.28 14.60 29.45
CA ARG A 166 42.85 14.25 29.43
C ARG A 166 42.49 13.50 30.72
N ARG A 167 41.52 14.01 31.48
CA ARG A 167 40.99 13.35 32.69
C ARG A 167 40.03 12.22 32.30
N SER A 168 39.96 11.16 33.10
CA SER A 168 39.14 9.99 32.78
C SER A 168 37.64 10.28 32.92
N GLY A 169 36.80 9.63 32.10
CA GLY A 169 35.35 9.78 32.16
C GLY A 169 34.76 9.42 33.53
N VAL A 170 35.38 8.48 34.24
CA VAL A 170 35.01 8.10 35.62
C VAL A 170 35.30 9.24 36.61
N GLN A 171 36.42 9.95 36.45
CA GLN A 171 36.75 11.11 37.30
C GLN A 171 35.81 12.29 37.02
N VAL A 172 35.38 12.49 35.77
CA VAL A 172 34.36 13.48 35.43
C VAL A 172 33.00 13.08 36.00
N PHE A 173 32.60 11.81 35.86
CA PHE A 173 31.33 11.29 36.38
C PHE A 173 31.22 11.35 37.91
N LEU A 174 32.28 11.02 38.65
CA LEU A 174 32.31 11.17 40.10
C LEU A 174 32.28 12.64 40.54
N LEU A 175 32.91 13.55 39.78
CA LEU A 175 32.88 14.99 40.09
C LEU A 175 31.51 15.60 39.80
N THR A 176 30.87 15.25 38.67
CA THR A 176 29.52 15.73 38.34
C THR A 176 28.47 15.10 39.24
N LEU A 177 28.56 13.80 39.55
CA LEU A 177 27.68 13.13 40.51
C LEU A 177 27.83 13.75 41.91
N GLY A 178 29.05 14.06 42.34
CA GLY A 178 29.32 14.74 43.61
C GLY A 178 28.71 16.15 43.67
N VAL A 179 28.89 16.97 42.62
CA VAL A 179 28.29 18.30 42.52
C VAL A 179 26.76 18.21 42.46
N VAL A 180 26.19 17.26 41.71
CA VAL A 180 24.73 17.05 41.65
C VAL A 180 24.18 16.58 43.00
N LEU A 181 24.82 15.63 43.70
CA LEU A 181 24.38 15.22 45.03
C LEU A 181 24.48 16.35 46.05
N ILE A 182 25.53 17.18 46.00
CA ILE A 182 25.68 18.33 46.90
C ILE A 182 24.63 19.40 46.59
N SER A 183 24.35 19.68 45.32
CA SER A 183 23.27 20.60 44.92
C SER A 183 21.89 20.08 45.32
N VAL A 184 21.61 18.79 45.11
CA VAL A 184 20.35 18.16 45.55
C VAL A 184 20.24 18.14 47.07
N ALA A 185 21.30 17.82 47.79
CA ALA A 185 21.33 17.87 49.26
C ALA A 185 21.14 19.31 49.77
N ALA A 186 21.72 20.32 49.11
CA ALA A 186 21.50 21.73 49.43
C ALA A 186 20.04 22.14 49.19
N ILE A 187 19.42 21.71 48.08
CA ILE A 187 18.00 21.97 47.77
C ILE A 187 17.08 21.28 48.80
N VAL A 188 17.36 20.02 49.15
CA VAL A 188 16.61 19.27 50.17
C VAL A 188 16.78 19.92 51.55
N PHE A 189 17.99 20.33 51.90
CA PHE A 189 18.25 21.07 53.15
C PHE A 189 17.53 22.42 53.17
N LEU A 190 17.44 23.13 52.04
CA LEU A 190 16.65 24.36 51.88
C LEU A 190 15.15 24.11 52.11
N PHE A 191 14.63 22.99 51.60
CA PHE A 191 13.24 22.56 51.80
C PHE A 191 12.94 22.14 53.25
N VAL A 192 13.89 21.46 53.91
CA VAL A 192 13.75 21.03 55.32
C VAL A 192 13.94 22.19 56.29
N ALA A 193 14.86 23.13 56.00
CA ALA A 193 15.04 24.37 56.76
C ALA A 193 13.78 25.25 56.78
N TYR A 194 12.83 25.00 55.87
CA TYR A 194 11.54 25.67 55.84
C TYR A 194 10.68 25.41 57.10
N LEU A 195 11.01 24.37 57.87
CA LEU A 195 10.33 23.99 59.12
C LEU A 195 10.93 24.63 60.40
N VAL A 196 12.07 25.35 60.34
CA VAL A 196 12.86 25.66 61.55
C VAL A 196 13.25 27.14 61.75
N ALA A 197 13.52 27.92 60.70
CA ALA A 197 14.04 29.31 60.83
C ALA A 197 13.05 30.40 60.36
N THR A 198 13.22 31.68 60.71
CA THR A 198 12.41 32.80 60.18
C THR A 198 12.91 33.27 58.79
N LEU A 199 12.03 33.89 57.99
CA LEU A 199 12.30 34.22 56.58
C LEU A 199 13.52 35.14 56.38
N GLU A 200 13.66 36.17 57.21
CA GLU A 200 14.77 37.14 57.14
C GLU A 200 16.13 36.49 57.47
N VAL A 201 16.15 35.65 58.51
CA VAL A 201 17.36 34.92 58.94
C VAL A 201 17.83 33.95 57.86
N ARG A 202 16.89 33.27 57.17
CA ARG A 202 17.22 32.43 56.01
C ARG A 202 17.91 33.23 54.91
N SER A 203 17.38 34.41 54.53
CA SER A 203 18.00 35.26 53.51
C SER A 203 19.40 35.78 53.89
N ALA A 204 19.60 36.18 55.15
CA ALA A 204 20.90 36.66 55.62
C ALA A 204 21.96 35.54 55.61
N ILE A 205 21.61 34.33 56.05
CA ILE A 205 22.52 33.18 56.05
C ILE A 205 22.96 32.82 54.63
N ILE A 206 22.05 32.83 53.67
CA ILE A 206 22.35 32.41 52.28
C ILE A 206 23.18 33.47 51.57
N ALA A 207 22.87 34.77 51.71
CA ALA A 207 23.69 35.84 51.15
C ALA A 207 25.13 35.85 51.71
N VAL A 208 25.28 35.60 53.03
CA VAL A 208 26.60 35.42 53.65
C VAL A 208 27.29 34.17 53.10
N ALA A 209 26.58 33.06 52.92
CA ALA A 209 27.13 31.86 52.31
C ALA A 209 27.59 32.10 50.86
N SER A 210 26.86 32.84 50.03
CA SER A 210 27.27 33.23 48.67
C SER A 210 28.59 33.99 48.67
N VAL A 211 28.72 35.01 49.53
CA VAL A 211 29.96 35.80 49.66
C VAL A 211 31.12 34.92 50.16
N VAL A 212 30.89 34.06 51.16
CA VAL A 212 31.90 33.14 51.69
C VAL A 212 32.33 32.12 50.64
N VAL A 213 31.41 31.49 49.91
CA VAL A 213 31.73 30.47 48.88
C VAL A 213 32.49 31.11 47.71
N LEU A 214 32.11 32.33 47.30
CA LEU A 214 32.83 33.08 46.27
C LEU A 214 34.23 33.52 46.73
N GLY A 215 34.36 33.96 48.00
CA GLY A 215 35.64 34.28 48.63
C GLY A 215 36.54 33.05 48.81
N VAL A 216 35.96 31.88 49.10
CA VAL A 216 36.67 30.60 49.14
C VAL A 216 37.13 30.18 47.75
N ALA A 217 36.31 30.34 46.70
CA ALA A 217 36.74 30.10 45.32
C ALA A 217 37.93 30.99 44.92
N TRP A 218 37.89 32.28 45.27
CA TRP A 218 39.00 33.22 45.08
C TRP A 218 40.26 32.80 45.87
N LEU A 219 40.11 32.46 47.15
CA LEU A 219 41.22 32.01 48.00
C LEU A 219 41.85 30.69 47.51
N LEU A 220 41.04 29.75 47.02
CA LEU A 220 41.50 28.50 46.40
C LEU A 220 42.26 28.77 45.09
N ARG A 221 41.80 29.73 44.28
CA ARG A 221 42.53 30.18 43.08
C ARG A 221 43.86 30.83 43.44
N ALA A 222 43.89 31.71 44.44
CA ALA A 222 45.12 32.33 44.96
C ALA A 222 46.10 31.29 45.53
N ARG A 223 45.59 30.22 46.15
CA ARG A 223 46.38 29.05 46.63
C ARG A 223 46.69 28.01 45.53
N ARG A 224 46.55 28.37 44.25
CA ARG A 224 46.89 27.54 43.07
C ARG A 224 46.11 26.21 42.95
N LEU A 225 44.84 26.17 43.37
CA LEU A 225 43.94 25.02 43.22
C LEU A 225 42.84 25.28 42.17
N PRO A 226 43.18 25.44 40.86
CA PRO A 226 42.24 25.95 39.85
C PRO A 226 41.05 25.03 39.61
N GLY A 227 41.24 23.71 39.57
CA GLY A 227 40.15 22.76 39.30
C GLY A 227 39.06 22.76 40.37
N THR A 228 39.44 22.94 41.63
CA THR A 228 38.51 23.06 42.76
C THR A 228 37.89 24.45 42.82
N ALA A 229 38.66 25.51 42.51
CA ALA A 229 38.16 26.88 42.44
C ALA A 229 37.05 27.05 41.38
N GLU A 230 37.19 26.47 40.19
CA GLU A 230 36.12 26.50 39.16
C GLU A 230 34.85 25.75 39.63
N GLY A 231 35.00 24.61 40.33
CA GLY A 231 33.87 23.84 40.87
C GLY A 231 33.16 24.53 42.04
N VAL A 232 33.88 25.22 42.91
CA VAL A 232 33.30 26.05 43.98
C VAL A 232 32.67 27.33 43.40
N ALA A 233 33.28 27.92 42.37
CA ALA A 233 32.70 29.07 41.67
C ALA A 233 31.37 28.74 40.97
N SER A 234 31.18 27.52 40.45
CA SER A 234 29.86 27.12 39.94
C SER A 234 28.77 27.08 41.01
N VAL A 235 29.11 26.66 42.24
CA VAL A 235 28.18 26.72 43.38
C VAL A 235 27.89 28.18 43.74
N ALA A 236 28.90 29.06 43.75
CA ALA A 236 28.69 30.50 43.98
C ALA A 236 27.75 31.15 42.96
N VAL A 237 27.86 30.80 41.66
CA VAL A 237 26.94 31.29 40.61
C VAL A 237 25.50 30.84 40.88
N VAL A 238 25.29 29.57 41.27
CA VAL A 238 23.95 29.06 41.61
C VAL A 238 23.38 29.76 42.84
N LEU A 239 24.18 29.97 43.88
CA LEU A 239 23.76 30.67 45.09
C LEU A 239 23.41 32.14 44.81
N LEU A 240 24.20 32.86 43.99
CA LEU A 240 23.89 34.24 43.59
C LEU A 240 22.58 34.36 42.78
N LEU A 241 22.25 33.37 41.95
CA LEU A 241 20.94 33.33 41.26
C LEU A 241 19.79 32.99 42.22
N LEU A 242 20.05 32.16 43.24
CA LEU A 242 19.10 31.87 44.31
C LEU A 242 18.85 33.12 45.19
N ASP A 243 19.89 33.92 45.47
CA ASP A 243 19.78 35.20 46.20
C ASP A 243 18.85 36.19 45.48
N VAL A 244 18.91 36.28 44.15
CA VAL A 244 17.96 37.09 43.35
C VAL A 244 16.52 36.61 43.55
N TRP A 245 16.27 35.30 43.59
CA TRP A 245 14.93 34.79 43.87
C TRP A 245 14.49 35.09 45.32
N ILE A 246 15.39 34.91 46.29
CA ILE A 246 15.14 35.14 47.72
C ILE A 246 14.81 36.60 48.02
N VAL A 247 15.60 37.55 47.48
CA VAL A 247 15.38 38.99 47.70
C VAL A 247 13.96 39.39 47.27
N ARG A 248 13.49 38.86 46.13
CA ARG A 248 12.12 39.09 45.67
C ARG A 248 11.08 38.36 46.50
N ALA A 249 11.28 37.08 46.80
CA ALA A 249 10.32 36.26 47.55
C ALA A 249 10.06 36.85 48.96
N ASN A 250 11.08 37.42 49.59
CA ASN A 250 11.01 38.10 50.87
C ASN A 250 10.70 39.61 50.77
N ARG A 251 10.41 40.14 49.56
CA ARG A 251 10.05 41.56 49.31
C ARG A 251 11.07 42.58 49.83
N LEU A 252 12.33 42.19 49.95
CA LEU A 252 13.39 43.04 50.49
C LEU A 252 13.61 44.25 49.58
N PHE A 253 13.96 45.40 50.17
CA PHE A 253 14.22 46.65 49.45
C PHE A 253 13.07 47.16 48.54
N GLY A 254 11.81 46.77 48.81
CA GLY A 254 10.64 47.23 48.05
C GLY A 254 10.56 46.65 46.63
N THR A 255 11.24 45.54 46.35
CA THR A 255 11.33 44.93 45.00
C THR A 255 10.00 44.43 44.43
N GLU A 256 8.95 44.41 45.25
CA GLU A 256 7.56 44.16 44.84
C GLU A 256 6.95 45.29 43.99
N ALA A 257 7.49 46.51 44.07
CA ALA A 257 7.06 47.65 43.25
C ALA A 257 7.60 47.60 41.81
N LEU A 258 8.54 46.69 41.51
CA LEU A 258 9.10 46.50 40.17
C LEU A 258 8.41 45.33 39.46
N ASP A 259 8.19 45.48 38.16
CA ASP A 259 7.64 44.44 37.30
C ASP A 259 8.46 43.11 37.36
N PRO A 260 7.82 41.92 37.22
CA PRO A 260 8.47 40.63 37.05
C PRO A 260 9.75 40.62 36.20
N ALA A 261 9.70 41.12 34.98
CA ALA A 261 10.85 41.19 34.08
C ALA A 261 11.81 42.32 34.43
N ALA A 262 11.32 43.50 34.83
CA ALA A 262 12.17 44.65 35.18
C ALA A 262 13.16 44.30 36.30
N TYR A 263 12.65 43.76 37.41
CA TYR A 263 13.48 43.35 38.54
C TYR A 263 14.45 42.22 38.15
N THR A 264 14.01 41.24 37.38
CA THR A 264 14.84 40.08 37.01
C THR A 264 15.95 40.51 36.05
N GLY A 265 15.64 41.36 35.06
CA GLY A 265 16.61 41.94 34.13
C GLY A 265 17.63 42.83 34.83
N LEU A 266 17.19 43.71 35.74
CA LEU A 266 18.08 44.55 36.54
C LEU A 266 18.98 43.71 37.45
N SER A 267 18.42 42.70 38.12
CA SER A 267 19.18 41.79 38.99
C SER A 267 20.18 40.95 38.20
N PHE A 268 19.82 40.46 37.00
CA PHE A 268 20.75 39.77 36.11
C PHE A 268 21.83 40.70 35.56
N ALA A 269 21.54 41.98 35.30
CA ALA A 269 22.57 42.96 34.94
C ALA A 269 23.57 43.19 36.08
N ILE A 270 23.09 43.33 37.33
CA ILE A 270 23.92 43.47 38.52
C ILE A 270 24.76 42.21 38.75
N VAL A 271 24.16 41.02 38.71
CA VAL A 271 24.88 39.75 38.88
C VAL A 271 25.87 39.52 37.74
N ALA A 272 25.54 39.84 36.48
CA ALA A 272 26.47 39.79 35.37
C ALA A 272 27.66 40.74 35.57
N ALA A 273 27.43 41.96 36.06
CA ALA A 273 28.49 42.91 36.36
C ALA A 273 29.41 42.43 37.51
N VAL A 274 28.84 41.88 38.59
CA VAL A 274 29.60 41.27 39.70
C VAL A 274 30.40 40.05 39.22
N LEU A 275 29.81 39.18 38.41
CA LEU A 275 30.49 38.01 37.85
C LEU A 275 31.57 38.39 36.82
N ALA A 276 31.37 39.44 36.03
CA ALA A 276 32.40 40.01 35.17
C ALA A 276 33.54 40.66 35.98
N ALA A 277 33.23 41.42 37.02
CA ALA A 277 34.23 42.00 37.92
C ALA A 277 35.06 40.92 38.63
N THR A 278 34.42 39.84 39.11
CA THR A 278 35.13 38.70 39.72
C THR A 278 35.94 37.92 38.68
N ARG A 279 35.46 37.76 37.44
CA ARG A 279 36.23 37.18 36.32
C ARG A 279 37.52 37.97 36.04
N VAL A 280 37.47 39.30 36.11
CA VAL A 280 38.63 40.20 35.96
C VAL A 280 39.56 40.12 37.19
N ALA A 281 39.02 40.11 38.41
CA ALA A 281 39.80 40.13 39.65
C ALA A 281 40.37 38.77 40.09
N SER A 282 39.83 37.65 39.60
CA SER A 282 40.21 36.29 40.05
C SER A 282 40.81 35.39 38.96
N ASP A 283 40.60 35.73 37.69
CA ASP A 283 40.89 34.87 36.53
C ASP A 283 40.22 33.47 36.54
N ILE A 284 39.16 33.28 37.33
CA ILE A 284 38.31 32.08 37.29
C ILE A 284 37.38 32.17 36.07
N ARG A 285 37.26 31.10 35.27
CA ARG A 285 36.52 31.12 33.99
C ARG A 285 35.01 31.03 34.16
N VAL A 286 34.51 30.22 35.10
CA VAL A 286 33.07 29.99 35.30
C VAL A 286 32.27 31.30 35.50
N PRO A 287 32.69 32.28 36.33
CA PRO A 287 32.02 33.58 36.45
C PRO A 287 31.93 34.36 35.13
N GLY A 288 32.97 34.34 34.30
CA GLY A 288 32.97 35.04 33.00
C GLY A 288 31.96 34.47 32.02
N LEU A 289 31.86 33.13 31.96
CA LEU A 289 30.87 32.44 31.14
C LEU A 289 29.43 32.69 31.62
N ALA A 290 29.23 32.74 32.94
CA ALA A 290 27.93 33.10 33.52
C ALA A 290 27.54 34.56 33.24
N ALA A 291 28.48 35.51 33.35
CA ALA A 291 28.26 36.91 32.98
C ALA A 291 27.92 37.07 31.48
N ALA A 292 28.61 36.34 30.61
CA ALA A 292 28.36 36.35 29.17
C ALA A 292 26.99 35.79 28.77
N ALA A 293 26.44 34.86 29.56
CA ALA A 293 25.07 34.36 29.39
C ALA A 293 24.03 35.33 29.97
N LEU A 294 24.29 35.90 31.15
CA LEU A 294 23.34 36.76 31.85
C LEU A 294 23.17 38.15 31.23
N ALA A 295 24.24 38.76 30.67
CA ALA A 295 24.15 40.13 30.14
C ALA A 295 23.19 40.31 28.95
N PRO A 296 23.16 39.43 27.91
CA PRO A 296 22.15 39.51 26.86
C PRO A 296 20.72 39.21 27.37
N THR A 297 20.57 38.27 28.31
CA THR A 297 19.28 37.97 28.94
C THR A 297 18.76 39.14 29.78
N ALA A 298 19.65 39.84 30.49
CA ALA A 298 19.32 41.06 31.22
C ALA A 298 18.82 42.16 30.28
N ALA A 299 19.51 42.40 29.17
CA ALA A 299 19.10 43.36 28.16
C ALA A 299 17.73 43.00 27.53
N PHE A 300 17.51 41.72 27.24
CA PHE A 300 16.21 41.22 26.77
C PHE A 300 15.09 41.50 27.78
N LEU A 301 15.29 41.12 29.04
CA LEU A 301 14.28 41.29 30.09
C LEU A 301 14.00 42.77 30.42
N LEU A 302 15.01 43.63 30.36
CA LEU A 302 14.85 45.08 30.55
C LEU A 302 14.07 45.73 29.40
N GLY A 303 14.31 45.33 28.14
CA GLY A 303 13.51 45.79 27.00
C GLY A 303 12.08 45.24 27.01
N TYR A 304 11.92 43.98 27.41
CA TYR A 304 10.61 43.33 27.56
C TYR A 304 9.75 43.98 28.65
N ALA A 305 10.35 44.41 29.75
CA ALA A 305 9.64 45.05 30.87
C ALA A 305 9.08 46.45 30.58
N ILE A 306 9.41 47.06 29.43
CA ILE A 306 8.83 48.34 29.01
C ILE A 306 7.35 48.16 28.63
N ASP A 307 7.03 47.03 27.98
CA ASP A 307 5.66 46.64 27.64
C ASP A 307 5.55 45.10 27.58
N PRO A 308 5.49 44.41 28.74
CA PRO A 308 5.54 42.95 28.80
C PRO A 308 4.24 42.28 28.33
N GLN A 309 3.15 43.05 28.17
CA GLN A 309 1.83 42.51 27.82
C GLN A 309 1.60 42.45 26.31
N THR A 310 2.35 43.22 25.51
CA THR A 310 2.26 43.18 24.04
C THR A 310 3.52 42.62 23.38
N ALA A 311 3.46 42.42 22.06
CA ALA A 311 4.64 42.06 21.27
C ALA A 311 5.70 43.18 21.23
N THR A 312 5.35 44.42 21.60
CA THR A 312 6.30 45.54 21.68
C THR A 312 7.42 45.26 22.67
N GLY A 313 7.14 44.66 23.83
CA GLY A 313 8.18 44.25 24.78
C GLY A 313 9.11 43.19 24.19
N VAL A 314 8.58 42.16 23.51
CA VAL A 314 9.41 41.12 22.88
C VAL A 314 10.28 41.70 21.75
N TRP A 315 9.73 42.64 20.98
CA TRP A 315 10.45 43.37 19.94
C TRP A 315 11.59 44.24 20.52
N LEU A 316 11.30 45.03 21.56
CA LEU A 316 12.28 45.87 22.28
C LEU A 316 13.37 45.05 22.97
N GLY A 317 12.99 44.00 23.71
CA GLY A 317 13.92 43.08 24.36
C GLY A 317 14.82 42.36 23.35
N GLY A 318 14.25 41.90 22.23
CA GLY A 318 15.01 41.29 21.15
C GLY A 318 16.01 42.25 20.49
N LEU A 319 15.62 43.51 20.25
CA LEU A 319 16.53 44.55 19.77
C LEU A 319 17.65 44.87 20.78
N ALA A 320 17.31 44.99 22.08
CA ALA A 320 18.29 45.25 23.13
C ALA A 320 19.36 44.14 23.21
N ALA A 321 18.93 42.88 23.17
CA ALA A 321 19.86 41.74 23.11
C ALA A 321 20.70 41.73 21.82
N LEU A 322 20.10 42.05 20.66
CA LEU A 322 20.81 42.16 19.37
C LEU A 322 21.91 43.25 19.41
N VAL A 323 21.61 44.40 20.00
CA VAL A 323 22.58 45.50 20.20
C VAL A 323 23.70 45.09 21.15
N VAL A 324 23.40 44.40 22.26
CA VAL A 324 24.43 43.86 23.17
C VAL A 324 25.33 42.84 22.48
N GLY A 325 24.76 41.94 21.64
CA GLY A 325 25.54 41.01 20.84
C GLY A 325 26.45 41.70 19.81
N ALA A 326 25.93 42.72 19.11
CA ALA A 326 26.71 43.53 18.16
C ALA A 326 27.84 44.32 18.85
N ALA A 327 27.56 44.90 20.02
CA ALA A 327 28.55 45.59 20.85
C ALA A 327 29.65 44.64 21.35
N ALA A 328 29.28 43.42 21.78
CA ALA A 328 30.25 42.39 22.17
C ALA A 328 31.14 41.94 21.01
N ILE A 329 30.59 41.81 19.79
CA ILE A 329 31.38 41.55 18.57
C ILE A 329 32.40 42.67 18.31
N ALA A 330 32.01 43.93 18.51
CA ALA A 330 32.85 45.10 18.25
C ALA A 330 33.93 45.38 19.33
N THR A 331 33.69 44.99 20.59
CA THR A 331 34.50 45.45 21.74
C THR A 331 35.21 44.35 22.53
N ALA A 332 34.69 43.11 22.54
CA ALA A 332 35.23 42.05 23.39
C ALA A 332 36.41 41.30 22.74
N PRO A 333 37.47 40.94 23.51
CA PRO A 333 38.57 40.12 23.00
C PRO A 333 38.11 38.70 22.63
N ARG A 334 38.89 38.03 21.77
CA ARG A 334 38.62 36.66 21.28
C ARG A 334 38.46 35.70 22.48
N SER A 335 37.24 35.25 22.72
CA SER A 335 36.85 34.47 23.90
C SER A 335 35.57 33.67 23.65
N LEU A 336 35.35 32.62 24.44
CA LEU A 336 34.07 31.88 24.44
C LEU A 336 32.91 32.77 24.90
N GLU A 337 33.19 33.71 25.81
CA GLU A 337 32.28 34.74 26.31
C GLU A 337 31.69 35.59 25.15
N ARG A 338 32.54 36.05 24.23
CA ARG A 338 32.11 36.79 23.02
C ARG A 338 31.18 35.96 22.12
N ALA A 339 31.44 34.67 21.96
CA ALA A 339 30.62 33.78 21.15
C ALA A 339 29.22 33.55 21.77
N ILE A 340 29.15 33.41 23.10
CA ILE A 340 27.89 33.33 23.85
C ILE A 340 27.07 34.60 23.64
N MET A 341 27.67 35.79 23.88
CA MET A 341 26.98 37.07 23.71
C MET A 341 26.49 37.30 22.27
N ALA A 342 27.31 36.97 21.27
CA ALA A 342 26.91 37.04 19.86
C ALA A 342 25.71 36.12 19.56
N SER A 343 25.73 34.86 20.04
CA SER A 343 24.65 33.89 19.81
C SER A 343 23.32 34.32 20.44
N ALA A 344 23.36 34.86 21.65
CA ALA A 344 22.20 35.39 22.34
C ALA A 344 21.66 36.65 21.65
N GLY A 345 22.54 37.52 21.13
CA GLY A 345 22.13 38.67 20.33
C GLY A 345 21.45 38.28 19.01
N PHE A 346 21.97 37.26 18.32
CA PHE A 346 21.32 36.74 17.12
C PHE A 346 19.93 36.14 17.43
N ALA A 347 19.80 35.38 18.52
CA ALA A 347 18.51 34.89 19.00
C ALA A 347 17.54 36.03 19.35
N GLY A 348 18.04 37.12 19.96
CA GLY A 348 17.28 38.35 20.20
C GLY A 348 16.79 39.00 18.90
N GLY A 349 17.63 39.06 17.87
CA GLY A 349 17.24 39.55 16.55
C GLY A 349 16.13 38.71 15.88
N VAL A 350 16.17 37.38 16.04
CA VAL A 350 15.11 36.47 15.57
C VAL A 350 13.81 36.67 16.36
N ALA A 351 13.88 36.79 17.69
CA ALA A 351 12.72 37.07 18.53
C ALA A 351 12.07 38.42 18.16
N SER A 352 12.90 39.45 17.91
CA SER A 352 12.45 40.76 17.49
C SER A 352 11.79 40.75 16.11
N LEU A 353 12.37 40.02 15.14
CA LEU A 353 11.77 39.84 13.81
C LEU A 353 10.39 39.15 13.89
N GLY A 354 10.24 38.15 14.76
CA GLY A 354 8.97 37.46 14.96
C GLY A 354 7.90 38.32 15.65
N ALA A 355 8.31 39.23 16.53
CA ALA A 355 7.42 40.14 17.24
C ALA A 355 7.06 41.42 16.46
N ALA A 356 7.91 41.84 15.51
CA ALA A 356 7.81 43.14 14.84
C ALA A 356 6.43 43.43 14.21
N PHE A 357 5.79 42.44 13.58
CA PHE A 357 4.47 42.61 12.95
C PHE A 357 3.34 42.96 13.93
N TRP A 358 3.50 42.67 15.22
CA TRP A 358 2.49 42.93 16.25
C TRP A 358 2.93 44.00 17.27
N ALA A 359 4.10 44.60 17.07
CA ALA A 359 4.65 45.63 17.94
C ALA A 359 4.20 47.02 17.48
N LEU A 360 3.96 47.93 18.45
CA LEU A 360 3.43 49.28 18.22
C LEU A 360 2.09 49.32 17.43
N PRO A 361 1.05 48.55 17.81
CA PRO A 361 -0.20 48.45 17.05
C PRO A 361 -0.98 49.77 16.94
N ASP A 362 -0.80 50.70 17.88
CA ASP A 362 -1.47 52.01 17.88
C ASP A 362 -0.75 53.05 16.99
N LEU A 363 0.44 52.72 16.46
CA LEU A 363 1.22 53.61 15.61
C LEU A 363 0.89 53.34 14.14
N ARG A 364 0.49 54.38 13.39
CA ARG A 364 0.32 54.27 11.92
C ARG A 364 1.62 53.81 11.26
N TRP A 365 1.54 52.79 10.42
CA TRP A 365 2.69 52.08 9.85
C TRP A 365 3.64 51.45 10.89
N GLY A 366 3.13 51.08 12.07
CA GLY A 366 3.90 50.50 13.18
C GLY A 366 4.74 49.31 12.74
N GLU A 367 4.17 48.40 11.95
CA GLU A 367 4.83 47.21 11.42
C GLU A 367 6.01 47.56 10.51
N SER A 368 5.88 48.62 9.71
CA SER A 368 6.97 49.12 8.87
C SER A 368 8.10 49.70 9.70
N TRP A 369 7.80 50.45 10.77
CA TRP A 369 8.82 51.02 11.66
C TRP A 369 9.56 49.96 12.48
N THR A 370 8.84 48.96 13.00
CA THR A 370 9.42 47.87 13.80
C THR A 370 10.29 46.96 12.95
N LEU A 371 9.85 46.59 11.74
CA LEU A 371 10.63 45.82 10.76
C LEU A 371 11.85 46.61 10.25
N LEU A 372 11.73 47.94 10.07
CA LEU A 372 12.86 48.78 9.68
C LEU A 372 13.93 48.81 10.78
N ALA A 373 13.55 48.86 12.05
CA ALA A 373 14.49 48.76 13.17
C ALA A 373 15.20 47.40 13.23
N VAL A 374 14.50 46.29 12.97
CA VAL A 374 15.11 44.96 12.88
C VAL A 374 16.07 44.87 11.69
N ALA A 375 15.71 45.43 10.54
CA ALA A 375 16.61 45.52 9.38
C ALA A 375 17.87 46.35 9.71
N ALA A 376 17.72 47.48 10.39
CA ALA A 376 18.84 48.31 10.85
C ALA A 376 19.75 47.57 11.86
N GLY A 377 19.18 46.82 12.80
CA GLY A 377 19.92 45.97 13.73
C GLY A 377 20.68 44.84 13.02
N GLY A 378 20.09 44.22 12.01
CA GLY A 378 20.78 43.24 11.16
C GLY A 378 21.94 43.85 10.36
N ILE A 379 21.77 45.07 9.83
CA ILE A 379 22.84 45.82 9.17
C ILE A 379 23.97 46.16 10.18
N LEU A 380 23.64 46.53 11.42
CA LEU A 380 24.63 46.77 12.48
C LEU A 380 25.47 45.51 12.78
N VAL A 381 24.87 44.32 12.79
CA VAL A 381 25.62 43.05 12.92
C VAL A 381 26.53 42.80 11.71
N ILE A 382 26.08 43.07 10.48
CA ILE A 382 26.93 42.95 9.28
C ILE A 382 28.10 43.94 9.33
N VAL A 383 27.88 45.18 9.76
CA VAL A 383 28.94 46.19 9.89
C VAL A 383 29.94 45.81 10.99
N THR A 384 29.47 45.44 12.18
CA THR A 384 30.35 45.09 13.32
C THR A 384 31.17 43.83 13.06
N THR A 385 30.58 42.78 12.48
CA THR A 385 31.33 41.57 12.06
C THR A 385 32.39 41.84 10.99
N ARG A 386 32.21 42.88 10.15
CA ARG A 386 33.20 43.30 9.15
C ARG A 386 34.30 44.23 9.71
N LEU A 387 33.98 45.01 10.74
CA LEU A 387 34.95 45.86 11.45
C LEU A 387 35.88 45.03 12.36
N ALA A 388 35.37 43.96 12.98
CA ALA A 388 36.10 43.05 13.86
C ALA A 388 37.06 42.10 13.10
N ARG A 389 37.92 42.67 12.24
CA ARG A 389 38.74 41.94 11.24
C ARG A 389 39.49 40.74 11.84
N GLU A 390 39.42 39.65 11.08
CA GLU A 390 40.01 38.31 11.31
C GLU A 390 39.27 37.41 12.33
N GLU A 391 38.80 36.27 11.81
CA GLU A 391 38.32 35.07 12.55
C GLU A 391 36.93 35.17 13.24
N ILE A 392 35.91 35.62 12.49
CA ILE A 392 34.50 35.30 12.77
C ILE A 392 34.00 34.37 11.65
N PRO A 393 33.23 33.29 11.94
CA PRO A 393 32.73 32.40 10.88
C PRO A 393 31.81 33.15 9.90
N PRO A 394 31.95 32.94 8.57
CA PRO A 394 31.21 33.69 7.55
C PRO A 394 29.69 33.49 7.59
N GLU A 395 29.25 32.42 8.27
CA GLU A 395 27.84 32.06 8.50
C GLU A 395 27.06 33.16 9.22
N TRP A 396 27.69 33.90 10.13
CA TRP A 396 27.03 34.95 10.93
C TRP A 396 26.63 36.16 10.08
N GLY A 397 27.52 36.60 9.18
CA GLY A 397 27.22 37.65 8.20
C GLY A 397 26.12 37.22 7.23
N ALA A 398 26.17 35.97 6.76
CA ALA A 398 25.14 35.41 5.88
C ALA A 398 23.76 35.32 6.57
N ALA A 399 23.71 34.86 7.83
CA ALA A 399 22.48 34.75 8.61
C ALA A 399 21.87 36.13 8.92
N ALA A 400 22.70 37.12 9.27
CA ALA A 400 22.25 38.51 9.42
C ALA A 400 21.73 39.08 8.10
N ALA A 401 22.38 38.80 6.97
CA ALA A 401 21.94 39.25 5.65
C ALA A 401 20.58 38.64 5.21
N ILE A 402 20.30 37.39 5.58
CA ILE A 402 18.96 36.78 5.41
C ILE A 402 17.93 37.55 6.25
N GLY A 403 18.23 37.82 7.52
CA GLY A 403 17.34 38.60 8.40
C GLY A 403 17.03 39.99 7.84
N VAL A 404 18.05 40.71 7.35
CA VAL A 404 17.90 42.01 6.67
C VAL A 404 17.04 41.88 5.41
N GLY A 405 17.28 40.86 4.58
CA GLY A 405 16.53 40.64 3.34
C GLY A 405 15.05 40.35 3.57
N ILE A 406 14.72 39.59 4.62
CA ILE A 406 13.34 39.34 5.07
C ILE A 406 12.73 40.65 5.59
N ALA A 407 13.34 41.26 6.62
CA ALA A 407 12.81 42.43 7.30
C ALA A 407 12.58 43.60 6.32
N ALA A 408 13.58 43.97 5.52
CA ALA A 408 13.50 45.09 4.59
C ALA A 408 12.45 44.90 3.47
N THR A 409 12.11 43.66 3.10
CA THR A 409 11.06 43.39 2.12
C THR A 409 9.68 43.35 2.77
N LEU A 410 9.59 42.90 4.03
CA LEU A 410 8.37 42.98 4.82
C LEU A 410 8.00 44.43 5.19
N VAL A 411 8.96 45.36 5.34
CA VAL A 411 8.69 46.78 5.66
C VAL A 411 7.55 47.37 4.80
N PRO A 412 7.63 47.39 3.45
CA PRO A 412 6.50 47.87 2.65
C PRO A 412 5.35 46.87 2.60
N ALA A 413 5.62 45.56 2.59
CA ALA A 413 4.58 44.55 2.40
C ALA A 413 3.55 44.51 3.54
N ALA A 414 4.04 44.54 4.78
CA ALA A 414 3.21 44.50 5.99
C ALA A 414 2.43 45.81 6.16
N GLY A 415 3.11 46.96 6.12
CA GLY A 415 2.45 48.26 6.28
C GLY A 415 1.41 48.55 5.20
N ILE A 416 1.68 48.21 3.94
CA ILE A 416 0.67 48.33 2.86
C ILE A 416 -0.53 47.41 3.10
N ALA A 417 -0.32 46.19 3.63
CA ALA A 417 -1.38 45.24 3.90
C ALA A 417 -2.21 45.58 5.15
N ALA A 418 -1.65 46.33 6.10
CA ALA A 418 -2.32 46.78 7.32
C ALA A 418 -3.08 48.11 7.14
N GLU A 419 -2.47 49.09 6.48
CA GLU A 419 -2.97 50.48 6.42
C GLU A 419 -3.84 50.79 5.18
N LEU A 420 -3.62 50.12 4.04
CA LEU A 420 -4.34 50.43 2.79
C LEU A 420 -5.54 49.52 2.52
N ASP A 421 -6.52 50.05 1.80
CA ASP A 421 -7.68 49.29 1.31
C ASP A 421 -7.25 48.02 0.56
N ARG A 422 -7.97 46.92 0.79
CA ARG A 422 -7.62 45.58 0.27
C ARG A 422 -7.41 45.56 -1.25
N GLY A 423 -8.19 46.36 -1.99
CA GLY A 423 -8.09 46.51 -3.45
C GLY A 423 -6.78 47.14 -3.93
N LEU A 424 -6.18 48.04 -3.14
CA LEU A 424 -4.86 48.63 -3.41
C LEU A 424 -3.75 47.73 -2.85
N ALA A 425 -3.92 47.24 -1.62
CA ALA A 425 -2.91 46.44 -0.93
C ALA A 425 -2.52 45.16 -1.69
N ILE A 426 -3.51 44.45 -2.27
CA ILE A 426 -3.30 43.15 -2.92
C ILE A 426 -2.31 43.18 -4.10
N TRP A 427 -2.16 44.31 -4.79
CA TRP A 427 -1.19 44.48 -5.89
C TRP A 427 -0.01 45.39 -5.53
N LEU A 428 -0.22 46.40 -4.66
CA LEU A 428 0.83 47.34 -4.29
C LEU A 428 1.86 46.71 -3.33
N ALA A 429 1.45 45.84 -2.41
CA ALA A 429 2.35 45.12 -1.51
C ALA A 429 3.38 44.24 -2.26
N PRO A 430 2.98 43.35 -3.20
CA PRO A 430 3.95 42.62 -4.01
C PRO A 430 4.76 43.51 -4.96
N ALA A 431 4.20 44.62 -5.46
CA ALA A 431 4.95 45.56 -6.30
C ALA A 431 6.09 46.22 -5.52
N ALA A 432 5.81 46.78 -4.34
CA ALA A 432 6.80 47.39 -3.47
C ALA A 432 7.84 46.37 -2.97
N SER A 433 7.40 45.15 -2.62
CA SER A 433 8.30 44.03 -2.29
C SER A 433 9.25 43.69 -3.45
N GLY A 434 8.74 43.67 -4.67
CA GLY A 434 9.52 43.46 -5.89
C GLY A 434 10.58 44.52 -6.13
N VAL A 435 10.30 45.79 -5.78
CA VAL A 435 11.30 46.88 -5.82
C VAL A 435 12.44 46.62 -4.82
N ILE A 436 12.15 46.20 -3.58
CA ILE A 436 13.20 45.85 -2.61
C ILE A 436 14.04 44.66 -3.09
N ALA A 437 13.42 43.62 -3.65
CA ALA A 437 14.13 42.48 -4.23
C ALA A 437 14.99 42.90 -5.45
N ALA A 438 14.54 43.83 -6.28
CA ALA A 438 15.33 44.39 -7.39
C ALA A 438 16.53 45.23 -6.89
N LEU A 439 16.36 46.02 -5.83
CA LEU A 439 17.45 46.75 -5.19
C LEU A 439 18.50 45.78 -4.62
N ALA A 440 18.08 44.73 -3.93
CA ALA A 440 18.97 43.68 -3.43
C ALA A 440 19.73 42.97 -4.58
N ALA A 441 19.06 42.66 -5.69
CA ALA A 441 19.71 42.14 -6.90
C ALA A 441 20.76 43.11 -7.49
N GLY A 442 20.52 44.41 -7.40
CA GLY A 442 21.49 45.45 -7.80
C GLY A 442 22.75 45.44 -6.94
N VAL A 443 22.62 45.21 -5.63
CA VAL A 443 23.77 45.08 -4.71
C VAL A 443 24.60 43.82 -5.00
N VAL A 444 23.99 42.72 -5.44
CA VAL A 444 24.70 41.48 -5.85
C VAL A 444 25.73 41.72 -6.98
N ARG A 445 25.55 42.75 -7.82
CA ARG A 445 26.50 43.13 -8.88
C ARG A 445 27.70 43.95 -8.41
N ARG A 446 27.71 44.48 -7.18
CA ARG A 446 28.79 45.32 -6.62
C ARG A 446 30.03 44.47 -6.19
N PRO A 447 31.15 45.04 -5.68
CA PRO A 447 32.45 44.34 -5.70
C PRO A 447 32.55 43.17 -4.71
N ALA A 448 33.66 42.43 -4.82
CA ALA A 448 33.83 41.08 -4.27
C ALA A 448 33.47 40.84 -2.78
N PRO A 449 33.80 41.70 -1.79
CA PRO A 449 33.73 41.30 -0.39
C PRO A 449 32.31 41.02 0.12
N LEU A 450 31.27 41.68 -0.41
CA LEU A 450 29.89 41.59 0.07
C LEU A 450 28.99 40.62 -0.74
N ARG A 451 29.54 39.94 -1.76
CA ARG A 451 28.73 39.16 -2.72
C ARG A 451 27.97 37.97 -2.10
N ALA A 452 28.49 37.37 -1.04
CA ALA A 452 27.81 36.25 -0.37
C ALA A 452 26.58 36.73 0.41
N GLU A 453 26.76 37.74 1.27
CA GLU A 453 25.71 38.42 2.04
C GLU A 453 24.64 39.02 1.12
N ALA A 454 25.05 39.76 0.07
CA ALA A 454 24.12 40.35 -0.89
C ALA A 454 23.27 39.30 -1.63
N ARG A 455 23.84 38.12 -1.93
CA ARG A 455 23.09 37.01 -2.54
C ARG A 455 22.11 36.41 -1.55
N ALA A 456 22.51 36.21 -0.30
CA ALA A 456 21.65 35.68 0.75
C ALA A 456 20.45 36.62 0.98
N ALA A 457 20.71 37.92 1.16
CA ALA A 457 19.68 38.95 1.27
C ALA A 457 18.73 38.97 0.07
N PHE A 458 19.27 38.97 -1.17
CA PHE A 458 18.46 38.92 -2.39
C PHE A 458 17.56 37.68 -2.47
N ILE A 459 18.06 36.49 -2.11
CA ILE A 459 17.28 35.25 -2.14
C ILE A 459 16.11 35.33 -1.14
N SER A 460 16.35 35.82 0.08
CA SER A 460 15.27 36.06 1.05
C SER A 460 14.27 37.12 0.58
N SER A 461 14.73 38.25 0.03
CA SER A 461 13.83 39.30 -0.47
C SER A 461 12.98 38.83 -1.66
N ALA A 462 13.56 38.06 -2.58
CA ALA A 462 12.82 37.45 -3.69
C ALA A 462 11.78 36.43 -3.19
N ALA A 463 12.09 35.66 -2.15
CA ALA A 463 11.13 34.73 -1.53
C ALA A 463 9.97 35.48 -0.86
N VAL A 464 10.25 36.54 -0.08
CA VAL A 464 9.19 37.37 0.55
C VAL A 464 8.34 38.07 -0.51
N ALA A 465 8.94 38.63 -1.57
CA ALA A 465 8.19 39.25 -2.67
C ALA A 465 7.29 38.26 -3.43
N ALA A 466 7.72 37.01 -3.58
CA ALA A 466 6.88 35.95 -4.13
C ALA A 466 5.70 35.59 -3.20
N VAL A 467 5.93 35.50 -1.88
CA VAL A 467 4.88 35.27 -0.88
C VAL A 467 3.86 36.40 -0.86
N ALA A 468 4.31 37.67 -0.96
CA ALA A 468 3.43 38.84 -1.02
C ALA A 468 2.48 38.83 -2.23
N ALA A 469 2.80 38.12 -3.32
CA ALA A 469 1.95 37.99 -4.49
C ALA A 469 0.89 36.87 -4.37
N VAL A 470 1.05 35.94 -3.42
CA VAL A 470 0.18 34.75 -3.29
C VAL A 470 -1.30 35.09 -3.14
N PRO A 471 -1.74 36.06 -2.30
CA PRO A 471 -3.17 36.38 -2.16
C PRO A 471 -3.81 36.83 -3.47
N GLY A 472 -3.11 37.66 -4.26
CA GLY A 472 -3.59 38.12 -5.56
C GLY A 472 -3.62 37.02 -6.63
N LEU A 473 -2.61 36.14 -6.65
CA LEU A 473 -2.60 34.98 -7.55
C LEU A 473 -3.71 33.98 -7.22
N LEU A 474 -3.96 33.70 -5.93
CA LEU A 474 -5.08 32.86 -5.48
C LEU A 474 -6.43 33.47 -5.84
N ALA A 475 -6.60 34.78 -5.65
CA ALA A 475 -7.82 35.48 -6.04
C ALA A 475 -8.04 35.48 -7.57
N GLY A 476 -6.97 35.59 -8.38
CA GLY A 476 -7.05 35.41 -9.83
C GLY A 476 -7.47 33.99 -10.24
N VAL A 477 -6.92 32.95 -9.61
CA VAL A 477 -7.34 31.56 -9.80
C VAL A 477 -8.81 31.36 -9.38
N ALA A 478 -9.24 31.97 -8.28
CA ALA A 478 -10.64 31.97 -7.86
C ALA A 478 -11.54 32.61 -8.93
N SER A 479 -11.20 33.78 -9.48
CA SER A 479 -11.98 34.41 -10.56
C SER A 479 -12.16 33.48 -11.77
N ILE A 480 -11.13 32.72 -12.16
CA ILE A 480 -11.23 31.69 -13.22
C ILE A 480 -12.15 30.54 -12.80
N GLY A 481 -12.03 30.03 -11.56
CA GLY A 481 -12.91 28.98 -11.03
C GLY A 481 -14.38 29.40 -10.99
N TRP A 482 -14.66 30.63 -10.55
CA TRP A 482 -16.00 31.22 -10.54
C TRP A 482 -16.58 31.38 -11.95
N ARG A 483 -15.76 31.77 -12.93
CA ARG A 483 -16.16 31.79 -14.34
C ARG A 483 -16.61 30.40 -14.81
N VAL A 484 -15.83 29.36 -14.54
CA VAL A 484 -16.16 27.98 -14.91
C VAL A 484 -17.45 27.51 -14.22
N MET A 485 -17.63 27.84 -12.94
CA MET A 485 -18.86 27.51 -12.21
C MET A 485 -20.10 28.21 -12.80
N ALA A 486 -20.02 29.49 -13.12
CA ALA A 486 -21.15 30.25 -13.68
C ALA A 486 -21.49 29.88 -15.14
N SER A 487 -20.58 29.16 -15.82
CA SER A 487 -20.85 28.54 -17.13
C SER A 487 -21.73 27.29 -17.05
N VAL A 488 -22.11 26.85 -15.85
CA VAL A 488 -22.96 25.67 -15.62
C VAL A 488 -24.06 26.03 -14.62
N PRO A 489 -25.35 25.81 -14.92
CA PRO A 489 -25.91 25.20 -16.14
C PRO A 489 -25.83 26.07 -17.41
N ALA A 490 -25.92 25.40 -18.57
CA ALA A 490 -25.80 26.01 -19.89
C ALA A 490 -26.90 27.04 -20.17
N TRP A 491 -26.59 28.10 -20.92
CA TRP A 491 -27.57 29.13 -21.38
C TRP A 491 -28.15 30.08 -20.30
N HIS A 492 -27.62 30.11 -19.08
CA HIS A 492 -28.20 30.88 -17.95
C HIS A 492 -27.63 32.31 -17.73
N VAL A 493 -26.62 32.74 -18.47
CA VAL A 493 -25.94 34.04 -18.23
C VAL A 493 -26.39 35.10 -19.24
N GLU A 494 -26.98 36.17 -18.73
CA GLU A 494 -27.39 37.34 -19.51
C GLU A 494 -26.18 38.11 -20.10
N PRO A 495 -26.35 38.87 -21.20
CA PRO A 495 -25.25 39.53 -21.91
C PRO A 495 -24.38 40.47 -21.05
N ASP A 496 -24.96 41.15 -20.07
CA ASP A 496 -24.28 42.14 -19.23
C ASP A 496 -24.08 41.69 -17.77
N ALA A 497 -24.47 40.45 -17.42
CA ALA A 497 -24.42 39.96 -16.04
C ALA A 497 -22.97 39.83 -15.53
N ARG A 498 -22.72 40.34 -14.32
CA ARG A 498 -21.46 40.09 -13.60
C ARG A 498 -21.45 38.67 -13.05
N VAL A 499 -20.34 37.97 -13.28
CA VAL A 499 -20.13 36.55 -12.93
C VAL A 499 -19.19 36.37 -11.72
N ALA A 500 -18.43 37.40 -11.35
CA ALA A 500 -17.57 37.38 -10.16
C ALA A 500 -18.38 37.53 -8.86
N ARG A 501 -18.05 36.75 -7.82
CA ARG A 501 -18.52 36.99 -6.43
C ARG A 501 -17.51 37.72 -5.54
N MET A 502 -16.33 38.08 -6.07
CA MET A 502 -15.39 38.92 -5.34
C MET A 502 -16.00 40.34 -5.16
N PRO A 503 -15.75 41.02 -4.04
CA PRO A 503 -15.97 42.46 -3.93
C PRO A 503 -15.32 43.21 -5.09
N ALA A 504 -16.06 44.11 -5.74
CA ALA A 504 -15.59 44.82 -6.94
C ALA A 504 -14.31 45.64 -6.73
N GLU A 505 -14.04 46.06 -5.48
CA GLU A 505 -12.80 46.71 -5.05
C GLU A 505 -11.54 45.86 -5.31
N LEU A 506 -11.67 44.53 -5.31
CA LEU A 506 -10.56 43.60 -5.53
C LEU A 506 -10.31 43.31 -7.01
N ASP A 507 -11.30 43.53 -7.91
CA ASP A 507 -11.23 43.14 -9.32
C ASP A 507 -9.93 43.66 -9.97
N LEU A 508 -9.68 44.97 -9.90
CA LEU A 508 -8.47 45.62 -10.44
C LEU A 508 -7.18 45.02 -9.85
N GLY A 509 -7.15 44.78 -8.54
CA GLY A 509 -6.01 44.20 -7.86
C GLY A 509 -5.71 42.76 -8.32
N THR A 510 -6.74 41.92 -8.48
CA THR A 510 -6.57 40.54 -8.99
C THR A 510 -6.08 40.52 -10.43
N MET A 511 -6.55 41.44 -11.28
CA MET A 511 -6.07 41.58 -12.66
C MET A 511 -4.60 42.00 -12.71
N LEU A 512 -4.16 42.94 -11.85
CA LEU A 512 -2.82 43.53 -11.90
C LEU A 512 -1.71 42.63 -11.36
N VAL A 513 -1.97 41.79 -10.35
CA VAL A 513 -0.92 41.00 -9.67
C VAL A 513 -0.07 40.12 -10.60
N PRO A 514 -0.62 39.38 -11.59
CA PRO A 514 0.19 38.65 -12.56
C PRO A 514 1.13 39.54 -13.38
N PHE A 515 0.71 40.76 -13.74
CA PHE A 515 1.57 41.74 -14.44
C PHE A 515 2.63 42.33 -13.51
N VAL A 516 2.32 42.55 -12.23
CA VAL A 516 3.30 42.95 -11.20
C VAL A 516 4.38 41.88 -11.04
N VAL A 517 4.01 40.59 -10.99
CA VAL A 517 4.95 39.47 -10.93
C VAL A 517 5.80 39.40 -12.22
N ALA A 518 5.19 39.56 -13.40
CA ALA A 518 5.91 39.61 -14.67
C ALA A 518 6.92 40.76 -14.72
N ALA A 519 6.53 41.98 -14.32
CA ALA A 519 7.39 43.15 -14.30
C ALA A 519 8.53 43.01 -13.29
N GLY A 520 8.24 42.57 -12.06
CA GLY A 520 9.25 42.37 -11.01
C GLY A 520 10.28 41.29 -11.39
N THR A 521 9.82 40.15 -11.92
CA THR A 521 10.73 39.09 -12.40
C THR A 521 11.54 39.54 -13.61
N CYS A 522 10.98 40.31 -14.54
CA CYS A 522 11.70 40.90 -15.68
C CYS A 522 12.77 41.91 -15.23
N VAL A 523 12.46 42.82 -14.29
CA VAL A 523 13.43 43.77 -13.74
C VAL A 523 14.58 43.04 -13.02
N VAL A 524 14.27 42.03 -12.21
CA VAL A 524 15.30 41.19 -11.56
C VAL A 524 16.11 40.39 -12.59
N SER A 525 15.47 39.84 -13.63
CA SER A 525 16.15 39.05 -14.67
C SER A 525 17.03 39.93 -15.57
N LEU A 526 16.66 41.19 -15.81
CA LEU A 526 17.49 42.24 -16.44
C LEU A 526 18.70 42.60 -15.56
N ILE A 527 18.46 42.92 -14.28
CA ILE A 527 19.51 43.24 -13.30
C ILE A 527 20.48 42.08 -13.08
N LEU A 528 20.08 40.83 -13.31
CA LEU A 528 20.97 39.66 -13.25
C LEU A 528 21.52 39.22 -14.60
N GLY A 529 21.08 39.80 -15.73
CA GLY A 529 21.53 39.43 -17.08
C GLY A 529 21.03 38.05 -17.53
N ARG A 530 19.86 37.63 -17.05
CA ARG A 530 19.28 36.29 -17.24
C ARG A 530 17.91 36.27 -17.92
N VAL A 531 17.39 37.41 -18.43
CA VAL A 531 16.08 37.54 -19.12
C VAL A 531 15.76 36.34 -20.02
N ARG A 532 16.65 36.00 -20.96
CA ARG A 532 16.44 34.88 -21.90
C ARG A 532 16.17 33.52 -21.25
N ARG A 533 16.56 33.30 -19.99
CA ARG A 533 16.28 32.06 -19.22
C ARG A 533 14.94 32.10 -18.48
N PHE A 534 14.40 33.28 -18.20
CA PHE A 534 13.19 33.47 -17.39
C PHE A 534 12.00 34.09 -18.16
N ALA A 535 12.20 34.53 -19.40
CA ALA A 535 11.16 35.09 -20.27
C ALA A 535 9.91 34.18 -20.42
N ALA A 536 10.06 32.85 -20.32
CA ALA A 536 8.91 31.94 -20.33
C ALA A 536 8.01 32.08 -19.07
N VAL A 537 8.57 32.47 -17.93
CA VAL A 537 7.84 32.77 -16.68
C VAL A 537 7.17 34.15 -16.79
N GLU A 538 7.90 35.14 -17.33
CA GLU A 538 7.39 36.49 -17.58
C GLU A 538 6.18 36.45 -18.54
N ILE A 539 6.29 35.71 -19.65
CA ILE A 539 5.19 35.48 -20.61
C ILE A 539 4.05 34.65 -19.98
N ALA A 540 4.35 33.65 -19.15
CA ALA A 540 3.32 32.88 -18.46
C ALA A 540 2.48 33.77 -17.53
N ALA A 541 3.12 34.67 -16.79
CA ALA A 541 2.44 35.59 -15.87
C ALA A 541 1.58 36.64 -16.61
N VAL A 542 2.06 37.17 -17.75
CA VAL A 542 1.25 38.04 -18.63
C VAL A 542 0.02 37.31 -19.18
N MET A 543 0.20 36.10 -19.70
CA MET A 543 -0.89 35.28 -20.25
C MET A 543 -1.90 34.86 -19.16
N ALA A 544 -1.43 34.55 -17.95
CA ALA A 544 -2.28 34.29 -16.79
C ALA A 544 -3.09 35.53 -16.37
N GLY A 545 -2.47 36.72 -16.37
CA GLY A 545 -3.18 37.99 -16.15
C GLY A 545 -4.29 38.24 -17.17
N MET A 546 -4.04 37.94 -18.45
CA MET A 546 -5.06 38.03 -19.50
C MET A 546 -6.19 37.00 -19.33
N LEU A 547 -5.91 35.80 -18.79
CA LEU A 547 -6.95 34.84 -18.41
C LEU A 547 -7.80 35.34 -17.22
N VAL A 548 -7.18 35.98 -16.22
CA VAL A 548 -7.90 36.58 -15.07
C VAL A 548 -8.81 37.72 -15.55
N ILE A 549 -8.29 38.63 -16.39
CA ILE A 549 -9.09 39.71 -17.01
C ILE A 549 -10.30 39.10 -17.74
N GLY A 550 -10.08 38.13 -18.63
CA GLY A 550 -11.16 37.44 -19.35
C GLY A 550 -12.20 36.81 -18.41
N ALA A 551 -11.76 36.20 -17.31
CA ALA A 551 -12.68 35.61 -16.33
C ALA A 551 -13.53 36.63 -15.57
N THR A 552 -13.02 37.85 -15.35
CA THR A 552 -13.71 38.93 -14.61
C THR A 552 -14.69 39.79 -15.42
N LEU A 553 -14.58 39.83 -16.77
CA LEU A 553 -15.47 40.66 -17.60
C LEU A 553 -16.94 40.23 -17.55
N PRO A 554 -17.92 41.14 -17.63
CA PRO A 554 -19.34 40.79 -17.65
C PRO A 554 -19.73 39.96 -18.89
N GLY A 555 -20.83 39.22 -18.77
CA GLY A 555 -21.42 38.45 -19.87
C GLY A 555 -20.61 37.22 -20.30
N ALA A 556 -20.94 36.72 -21.48
CA ALA A 556 -20.28 35.58 -22.13
C ALA A 556 -19.35 35.99 -23.29
N ALA A 557 -19.73 37.02 -24.06
CA ALA A 557 -19.07 37.41 -25.30
C ALA A 557 -17.64 37.95 -25.10
N ALA A 558 -17.45 38.90 -24.18
CA ALA A 558 -16.15 39.52 -23.94
C ALA A 558 -15.12 38.55 -23.32
N PRO A 559 -15.47 37.71 -22.32
CA PRO A 559 -14.62 36.60 -21.89
C PRO A 559 -14.22 35.67 -23.03
N ALA A 560 -15.19 35.18 -23.82
CA ALA A 560 -14.91 34.25 -24.92
C ALA A 560 -13.97 34.87 -25.97
N ALA A 561 -14.16 36.15 -26.33
CA ALA A 561 -13.28 36.85 -27.26
C ALA A 561 -11.83 36.95 -26.76
N ILE A 562 -11.61 37.29 -25.49
CA ILE A 562 -10.26 37.33 -24.89
C ILE A 562 -9.63 35.93 -24.87
N PHE A 563 -10.38 34.92 -24.44
CA PHE A 563 -9.90 33.54 -24.39
C PHE A 563 -9.54 32.98 -25.79
N ILE A 564 -10.33 33.30 -26.82
CA ILE A 564 -10.02 32.98 -28.22
C ILE A 564 -8.76 33.71 -28.68
N ALA A 565 -8.61 35.00 -28.37
CA ALA A 565 -7.42 35.78 -28.73
C ALA A 565 -6.14 35.20 -28.09
N ILE A 566 -6.19 34.85 -26.80
CA ILE A 566 -5.08 34.17 -26.09
C ILE A 566 -4.71 32.85 -26.78
N THR A 567 -5.70 32.05 -27.15
CA THR A 567 -5.51 30.77 -27.85
C THR A 567 -4.87 30.96 -29.22
N LEU A 568 -5.40 31.89 -30.02
CA LEU A 568 -4.93 32.18 -31.37
C LEU A 568 -3.51 32.76 -31.35
N CYS A 569 -3.22 33.72 -30.47
CA CYS A 569 -1.87 34.26 -30.28
C CYS A 569 -0.89 33.17 -29.82
N GLY A 570 -1.30 32.31 -28.88
CA GLY A 570 -0.48 31.18 -28.44
C GLY A 570 -0.12 30.23 -29.58
N LEU A 571 -1.10 29.85 -30.41
CA LEU A 571 -0.89 29.00 -31.58
C LEU A 571 -0.01 29.68 -32.65
N LEU A 572 -0.27 30.96 -32.95
CA LEU A 572 0.51 31.72 -33.93
C LEU A 572 1.98 31.82 -33.51
N VAL A 573 2.28 32.23 -32.26
CA VAL A 573 3.65 32.30 -31.75
C VAL A 573 4.31 30.93 -31.72
N ALA A 574 3.59 29.88 -31.32
CA ALA A 574 4.10 28.50 -31.34
C ALA A 574 4.43 27.98 -32.75
N SER A 575 3.79 28.52 -33.80
CA SER A 575 4.08 28.18 -35.20
C SER A 575 5.32 28.88 -35.79
N THR A 576 5.93 29.82 -35.06
CA THR A 576 7.15 30.53 -35.48
C THR A 576 8.43 29.87 -34.95
N ARG A 577 9.60 30.37 -35.36
CA ARG A 577 10.90 29.97 -34.76
C ARG A 577 11.18 30.64 -33.40
N PHE A 578 10.37 31.61 -32.96
CA PHE A 578 10.61 32.36 -31.72
C PHE A 578 10.76 31.49 -30.46
N PRO A 579 9.93 30.43 -30.23
CA PRO A 579 10.08 29.57 -29.06
C PRO A 579 11.39 28.78 -29.00
N ALA A 580 12.07 28.54 -30.12
CA ALA A 580 13.35 27.83 -30.13
C ALA A 580 14.48 28.65 -29.47
N HIS A 581 14.30 29.97 -29.29
CA HIS A 581 15.30 30.85 -28.68
C HIS A 581 15.11 31.10 -27.18
N LEU A 582 14.00 30.61 -26.60
CA LEU A 582 13.59 30.82 -25.20
C LEU A 582 13.20 29.48 -24.54
N PRO A 583 14.00 28.93 -23.61
CA PRO A 583 13.69 27.66 -22.96
C PRO A 583 12.36 27.75 -22.19
N GLY A 584 11.52 26.72 -22.37
CA GLY A 584 10.22 26.64 -21.69
C GLY A 584 9.07 27.39 -22.36
N LEU A 585 9.26 28.15 -23.43
CA LEU A 585 8.15 28.91 -24.03
C LEU A 585 7.07 28.00 -24.66
N THR A 586 7.45 26.95 -25.39
CA THR A 586 6.49 26.03 -26.03
C THR A 586 5.50 25.38 -25.04
N PRO A 587 5.91 24.78 -23.91
CA PRO A 587 4.94 24.26 -22.93
C PRO A 587 4.09 25.36 -22.28
N THR A 588 4.64 26.56 -22.02
CA THR A 588 3.83 27.70 -21.53
C THR A 588 2.71 28.07 -22.50
N LEU A 589 3.02 28.21 -23.80
CA LEU A 589 2.03 28.53 -24.83
C LEU A 589 1.00 27.40 -25.01
N ALA A 590 1.41 26.14 -24.89
CA ALA A 590 0.51 25.00 -24.97
C ALA A 590 -0.47 24.97 -23.78
N VAL A 591 0.01 25.09 -22.54
CA VAL A 591 -0.83 25.04 -21.33
C VAL A 591 -1.82 26.20 -21.30
N LEU A 592 -1.34 27.44 -21.51
CA LEU A 592 -2.21 28.63 -21.41
C LEU A 592 -3.08 28.82 -22.67
N GLY A 593 -2.63 28.37 -23.83
CA GLY A 593 -3.42 28.34 -25.06
C GLY A 593 -4.58 27.32 -24.99
N VAL A 594 -4.31 26.08 -24.55
CA VAL A 594 -5.36 25.06 -24.34
C VAL A 594 -6.31 25.46 -23.21
N GLY A 595 -5.78 26.05 -22.12
CA GLY A 595 -6.60 26.64 -21.06
C GLY A 595 -7.53 27.74 -21.59
N GLY A 596 -7.01 28.63 -22.45
CA GLY A 596 -7.80 29.63 -23.18
C GLY A 596 -8.89 28.98 -24.03
N ALA A 597 -8.58 27.95 -24.83
CA ALA A 597 -9.55 27.28 -25.69
C ALA A 597 -10.71 26.67 -24.88
N ALA A 598 -10.39 26.00 -23.78
CA ALA A 598 -11.38 25.42 -22.88
C ALA A 598 -12.26 26.49 -22.20
N LEU A 599 -11.64 27.56 -21.69
CA LEU A 599 -12.35 28.68 -21.07
C LEU A 599 -13.20 29.47 -22.07
N ALA A 600 -12.80 29.56 -23.35
CA ALA A 600 -13.61 30.16 -24.41
C ALA A 600 -14.90 29.38 -24.66
N VAL A 601 -14.79 28.04 -24.81
CA VAL A 601 -15.97 27.17 -25.03
C VAL A 601 -16.88 27.20 -23.81
N LEU A 602 -16.33 27.09 -22.59
CA LEU A 602 -17.10 27.15 -21.35
C LEU A 602 -17.79 28.52 -21.16
N ALA A 603 -17.05 29.62 -21.32
CA ALA A 603 -17.62 30.96 -21.18
C ALA A 603 -18.73 31.22 -22.20
N ALA A 604 -18.62 30.68 -23.42
CA ALA A 604 -19.67 30.80 -24.42
C ALA A 604 -20.88 29.87 -24.15
N TYR A 605 -20.66 28.69 -23.56
CA TYR A 605 -21.73 27.73 -23.20
C TYR A 605 -22.75 28.29 -22.19
N SER A 606 -22.41 29.38 -21.49
CA SER A 606 -23.32 30.08 -20.60
C SER A 606 -24.38 30.93 -21.34
N ASN A 607 -24.27 31.14 -22.66
CA ASN A 607 -25.18 31.99 -23.43
C ASN A 607 -25.43 31.45 -24.86
N ALA A 608 -26.71 31.20 -25.20
CA ALA A 608 -27.11 30.53 -26.44
C ALA A 608 -26.75 31.31 -27.73
N MET A 609 -26.64 32.65 -27.66
CA MET A 609 -26.28 33.48 -28.83
C MET A 609 -24.77 33.49 -29.10
N VAL A 610 -23.94 33.38 -28.04
CA VAL A 610 -22.47 33.44 -28.16
C VAL A 610 -21.88 32.08 -28.53
N TRP A 611 -22.48 31.00 -28.04
CA TRP A 611 -21.93 29.64 -28.17
C TRP A 611 -21.62 29.19 -29.60
N PRO A 612 -22.51 29.30 -30.61
CA PRO A 612 -22.21 28.80 -31.95
C PRO A 612 -20.96 29.45 -32.56
N TRP A 613 -20.80 30.76 -32.37
CA TRP A 613 -19.69 31.55 -32.92
C TRP A 613 -18.37 31.26 -32.21
N ALA A 614 -18.37 31.25 -30.88
CA ALA A 614 -17.17 30.95 -30.10
C ALA A 614 -16.70 29.50 -30.31
N PHE A 615 -17.65 28.55 -30.35
CA PHE A 615 -17.37 27.15 -30.63
C PHE A 615 -16.79 26.96 -32.04
N ALA A 616 -17.39 27.58 -33.06
CA ALA A 616 -16.87 27.56 -34.42
C ALA A 616 -15.47 28.19 -34.53
N ALA A 617 -15.20 29.27 -33.80
CA ALA A 617 -13.88 29.90 -33.74
C ALA A 617 -12.83 28.99 -33.10
N VAL A 618 -13.12 28.35 -31.96
CA VAL A 618 -12.19 27.41 -31.31
C VAL A 618 -11.98 26.14 -32.16
N LEU A 619 -13.01 25.66 -32.84
CA LEU A 619 -12.90 24.56 -33.80
C LEU A 619 -12.01 24.94 -34.99
N ALA A 620 -12.19 26.15 -35.56
CA ALA A 620 -11.35 26.67 -36.64
C ALA A 620 -9.89 26.86 -36.21
N VAL A 621 -9.63 27.35 -34.99
CA VAL A 621 -8.28 27.42 -34.40
C VAL A 621 -7.68 26.02 -34.23
N THR A 622 -8.47 25.04 -33.80
CA THR A 622 -8.03 23.63 -33.66
C THR A 622 -7.67 23.01 -35.01
N VAL A 623 -8.50 23.21 -36.04
CA VAL A 623 -8.20 22.78 -37.43
C VAL A 623 -6.97 23.51 -37.99
N THR A 624 -6.82 24.80 -37.70
CA THR A 624 -5.63 25.58 -38.08
C THR A 624 -4.38 25.03 -37.40
N GLY A 625 -4.47 24.60 -36.14
CA GLY A 625 -3.38 23.94 -35.43
C GLY A 625 -2.94 22.64 -36.08
N ARG A 626 -3.88 21.82 -36.60
CA ARG A 626 -3.54 20.67 -37.45
C ARG A 626 -2.82 21.09 -38.74
N LEU A 627 -3.26 22.15 -39.42
CA LEU A 627 -2.64 22.64 -40.66
C LEU A 627 -1.23 23.23 -40.43
N LEU A 628 -0.97 23.79 -39.24
CA LEU A 628 0.33 24.36 -38.86
C LEU A 628 1.29 23.34 -38.24
N ALA A 629 0.80 22.23 -37.68
CA ALA A 629 1.63 21.22 -37.01
C ALA A 629 2.83 20.71 -37.84
N PRO A 630 2.74 20.48 -39.18
CA PRO A 630 3.90 20.09 -39.99
C PRO A 630 5.01 21.14 -40.09
N ARG A 631 4.77 22.39 -39.70
CA ARG A 631 5.76 23.48 -39.71
C ARG A 631 6.63 23.54 -38.45
N LEU A 632 6.34 22.69 -37.46
CA LEU A 632 7.08 22.66 -36.19
C LEU A 632 8.52 22.14 -36.39
N PRO A 633 9.53 22.70 -35.69
CA PRO A 633 10.94 22.29 -35.87
C PRO A 633 11.25 20.83 -35.51
N THR A 634 10.37 20.16 -34.77
CA THR A 634 10.58 18.81 -34.21
C THR A 634 9.68 17.78 -34.90
N ALA A 635 10.20 17.14 -35.96
CA ALA A 635 9.45 16.25 -36.84
C ALA A 635 8.65 15.13 -36.11
N GLY A 636 9.19 14.57 -35.02
CA GLY A 636 8.49 13.55 -34.22
C GLY A 636 7.29 14.09 -33.41
N ALA A 637 7.37 15.34 -32.94
CA ALA A 637 6.27 15.97 -32.21
C ALA A 637 5.17 16.50 -33.15
N ALA A 638 5.54 16.93 -34.36
CA ALA A 638 4.62 17.46 -35.37
C ALA A 638 3.48 16.50 -35.73
N GLN A 639 3.78 15.21 -35.92
CA GLN A 639 2.77 14.19 -36.23
C GLN A 639 1.81 13.97 -35.05
N GLY A 640 2.34 13.72 -33.85
CA GLY A 640 1.52 13.49 -32.65
C GLY A 640 0.63 14.68 -32.30
N LEU A 641 1.17 15.90 -32.36
CA LEU A 641 0.39 17.12 -32.10
C LEU A 641 -0.69 17.34 -33.18
N GLY A 642 -0.38 17.08 -34.45
CA GLY A 642 -1.37 17.17 -35.52
C GLY A 642 -2.54 16.20 -35.32
N VAL A 643 -2.25 14.95 -34.93
CA VAL A 643 -3.26 13.94 -34.63
C VAL A 643 -4.09 14.34 -33.41
N ALA A 644 -3.47 14.90 -32.37
CA ALA A 644 -4.20 15.43 -31.21
C ALA A 644 -5.21 16.52 -31.59
N HIS A 645 -4.86 17.44 -32.51
CA HIS A 645 -5.81 18.43 -33.02
C HIS A 645 -6.98 17.81 -33.80
N LEU A 646 -6.76 16.73 -34.57
CA LEU A 646 -7.85 15.99 -35.23
C LEU A 646 -8.78 15.33 -34.20
N VAL A 647 -8.23 14.68 -33.17
CA VAL A 647 -9.00 14.06 -32.09
C VAL A 647 -9.84 15.10 -31.35
N VAL A 648 -9.23 16.23 -30.96
CA VAL A 648 -9.94 17.34 -30.29
C VAL A 648 -11.04 17.90 -31.18
N ALA A 649 -10.81 18.09 -32.48
CA ALA A 649 -11.84 18.58 -33.40
C ALA A 649 -13.06 17.63 -33.48
N VAL A 650 -12.85 16.30 -33.54
CA VAL A 650 -13.96 15.34 -33.55
C VAL A 650 -14.68 15.28 -32.19
N LEU A 651 -13.94 15.31 -31.08
CA LEU A 651 -14.52 15.36 -29.74
C LEU A 651 -15.33 16.65 -29.51
N MET A 652 -14.87 17.79 -30.03
CA MET A 652 -15.65 19.02 -30.05
C MET A 652 -16.97 18.82 -30.81
N VAL A 653 -16.95 18.32 -32.05
CA VAL A 653 -18.18 18.09 -32.84
C VAL A 653 -19.15 17.12 -32.12
N ALA A 654 -18.64 16.09 -31.44
CA ALA A 654 -19.44 15.20 -30.61
C ALA A 654 -20.08 15.93 -29.40
N ALA A 655 -19.33 16.79 -28.70
CA ALA A 655 -19.85 17.59 -27.58
C ALA A 655 -20.88 18.65 -28.04
N ALA A 656 -20.69 19.24 -29.22
CA ALA A 656 -21.70 20.10 -29.84
C ALA A 656 -22.97 19.33 -30.19
N SER A 657 -22.84 18.12 -30.76
CA SER A 657 -23.99 17.26 -31.10
C SER A 657 -24.85 16.94 -29.88
N LEU A 658 -24.23 16.66 -28.72
CA LEU A 658 -24.93 16.49 -27.44
C LEU A 658 -25.62 17.77 -26.94
N SER A 659 -25.09 18.94 -27.30
CA SER A 659 -25.63 20.23 -26.85
C SER A 659 -26.78 20.75 -27.72
N LEU A 660 -26.88 20.29 -28.98
CA LEU A 660 -27.83 20.80 -29.98
C LEU A 660 -29.28 20.86 -29.50
N PRO A 661 -29.91 19.83 -28.90
CA PRO A 661 -31.30 19.93 -28.48
C PRO A 661 -31.53 21.01 -27.42
N SER A 662 -30.65 21.09 -26.43
CA SER A 662 -30.73 22.13 -25.39
C SER A 662 -30.53 23.54 -25.95
N TRP A 663 -29.71 23.69 -26.98
CA TRP A 663 -29.47 24.95 -27.67
C TRP A 663 -30.65 25.36 -28.57
N PHE A 664 -31.28 24.41 -29.28
CA PHE A 664 -32.50 24.66 -30.04
C PHE A 664 -33.64 25.14 -29.11
N VAL A 665 -33.84 24.47 -27.97
CA VAL A 665 -34.79 24.92 -26.93
C VAL A 665 -34.44 26.33 -26.41
N ALA A 666 -33.18 26.59 -26.05
CA ALA A 666 -32.74 27.90 -25.54
C ALA A 666 -32.79 29.03 -26.59
N SER A 667 -32.75 28.71 -27.88
CA SER A 667 -32.93 29.66 -28.99
C SER A 667 -34.39 29.81 -29.44
N GLY A 668 -35.34 29.16 -28.76
CA GLY A 668 -36.77 29.25 -29.07
C GLY A 668 -37.21 28.46 -30.30
N THR A 669 -36.42 27.48 -30.74
CA THR A 669 -36.72 26.64 -31.91
C THR A 669 -37.06 25.21 -31.46
N PRO A 670 -38.34 24.80 -31.49
CA PRO A 670 -38.73 23.47 -31.01
C PRO A 670 -38.24 22.36 -31.97
N VAL A 671 -37.76 21.26 -31.38
CA VAL A 671 -37.31 20.07 -32.12
C VAL A 671 -38.26 18.91 -31.84
N ALA A 672 -38.70 18.21 -32.90
CA ALA A 672 -39.60 17.07 -32.76
C ALA A 672 -38.86 15.79 -32.35
N PRO A 673 -39.46 14.90 -31.54
CA PRO A 673 -38.91 13.57 -31.28
C PRO A 673 -38.67 12.77 -32.57
N PRO A 674 -37.60 11.96 -32.66
CA PRO A 674 -36.61 11.64 -31.62
C PRO A 674 -35.40 12.61 -31.55
N TRP A 675 -35.46 13.75 -32.25
CA TRP A 675 -34.33 14.69 -32.38
C TRP A 675 -34.20 15.67 -31.20
N ASP A 676 -35.14 15.64 -30.26
CA ASP A 676 -35.02 16.23 -28.92
C ASP A 676 -33.99 15.49 -28.04
N SER A 677 -33.72 14.22 -28.34
CA SER A 677 -32.72 13.41 -27.61
C SER A 677 -31.28 13.75 -28.03
N PRO A 678 -30.38 14.14 -27.10
CA PRO A 678 -28.99 14.45 -27.43
C PRO A 678 -28.20 13.21 -27.90
N TRP A 679 -28.63 12.02 -27.48
CA TRP A 679 -28.03 10.75 -27.88
C TRP A 679 -28.31 10.41 -29.35
N MET A 680 -29.47 10.82 -29.88
CA MET A 680 -29.82 10.66 -31.30
C MET A 680 -28.86 11.45 -32.19
N TRP A 681 -28.58 12.71 -31.83
CA TRP A 681 -27.57 13.53 -32.50
C TRP A 681 -26.17 12.93 -32.39
N LEU A 682 -25.71 12.55 -31.18
CA LEU A 682 -24.38 11.96 -30.99
C LEU A 682 -24.19 10.69 -31.85
N GLY A 683 -25.18 9.80 -31.86
CA GLY A 683 -25.11 8.54 -32.60
C GLY A 683 -25.13 8.72 -34.12
N THR A 684 -26.05 9.55 -34.63
CA THR A 684 -26.19 9.81 -36.07
C THR A 684 -25.02 10.62 -36.64
N VAL A 685 -24.59 11.69 -35.96
CA VAL A 685 -23.43 12.49 -36.37
C VAL A 685 -22.15 11.65 -36.26
N GLY A 686 -22.00 10.84 -35.20
CA GLY A 686 -20.89 9.88 -35.09
C GLY A 686 -20.84 8.91 -36.27
N ALA A 687 -21.98 8.30 -36.64
CA ALA A 687 -22.09 7.38 -37.77
C ALA A 687 -21.75 8.05 -39.12
N ALA A 688 -22.13 9.31 -39.30
CA ALA A 688 -21.74 10.10 -40.47
C ALA A 688 -20.22 10.41 -40.48
N LEU A 689 -19.65 10.78 -39.32
CA LEU A 689 -18.21 11.05 -39.18
C LEU A 689 -17.36 9.79 -39.41
N LEU A 690 -17.84 8.60 -39.05
CA LEU A 690 -17.19 7.32 -39.33
C LEU A 690 -16.97 7.07 -40.83
N ALA A 691 -17.82 7.61 -41.71
CA ALA A 691 -17.65 7.44 -43.15
C ALA A 691 -16.33 8.08 -43.66
N VAL A 692 -15.86 9.17 -43.05
CA VAL A 692 -14.64 9.87 -43.48
C VAL A 692 -13.39 8.98 -43.38
N PRO A 693 -12.97 8.44 -42.23
CA PRO A 693 -11.79 7.58 -42.13
C PRO A 693 -11.94 6.21 -42.82
N LEU A 694 -13.17 5.73 -43.02
CA LEU A 694 -13.42 4.44 -43.67
C LEU A 694 -13.45 4.53 -45.21
N PHE A 695 -13.85 5.67 -45.78
CA PHE A 695 -14.05 5.83 -47.22
C PHE A 695 -13.10 6.83 -47.91
N ALA A 696 -12.48 7.77 -47.19
CA ALA A 696 -11.55 8.74 -47.79
C ALA A 696 -10.23 8.08 -48.25
N PRO A 697 -9.83 8.21 -49.54
CA PRO A 697 -8.68 7.50 -50.08
C PRO A 697 -7.31 8.12 -49.74
N ARG A 698 -7.26 9.36 -49.24
CA ARG A 698 -6.02 10.16 -49.08
C ARG A 698 -5.68 10.50 -47.62
N LEU A 699 -5.96 9.60 -46.68
CA LEU A 699 -5.60 9.76 -45.27
C LEU A 699 -4.42 8.87 -44.88
N SER A 700 -3.45 9.44 -44.16
CA SER A 700 -2.40 8.67 -43.49
C SER A 700 -3.00 7.77 -42.40
N ASP A 701 -2.33 6.67 -42.06
CA ASP A 701 -2.85 5.71 -41.08
C ASP A 701 -3.07 6.35 -39.69
N VAL A 702 -2.19 7.28 -39.30
CA VAL A 702 -2.28 7.97 -38.01
C VAL A 702 -3.42 8.99 -37.99
N ASP A 703 -3.62 9.75 -39.07
CA ASP A 703 -4.76 10.67 -39.20
C ASP A 703 -6.08 9.91 -39.26
N ARG A 704 -6.10 8.76 -39.96
CA ARG A 704 -7.25 7.87 -40.05
C ARG A 704 -7.65 7.34 -38.68
N LEU A 705 -6.68 6.94 -37.85
CA LEU A 705 -6.93 6.53 -36.46
C LEU A 705 -7.43 7.70 -35.59
N GLY A 706 -6.84 8.88 -35.74
CA GLY A 706 -7.24 10.09 -35.01
C GLY A 706 -8.68 10.55 -35.31
N LEU A 707 -9.17 10.30 -36.53
CA LEU A 707 -10.57 10.53 -36.89
C LEU A 707 -11.48 9.37 -36.48
N PHE A 708 -11.05 8.12 -36.70
CA PHE A 708 -11.87 6.92 -36.50
C PHE A 708 -12.21 6.64 -35.05
N LEU A 709 -11.23 6.72 -34.13
CA LEU A 709 -11.44 6.37 -32.72
C LEU A 709 -12.53 7.23 -32.03
N PRO A 710 -12.47 8.58 -32.06
CA PRO A 710 -13.51 9.39 -31.43
C PRO A 710 -14.86 9.31 -32.16
N ALA A 711 -14.86 9.14 -33.50
CA ALA A 711 -16.11 8.93 -34.25
C ALA A 711 -16.78 7.60 -33.86
N LEU A 712 -16.01 6.50 -33.76
CA LEU A 712 -16.53 5.21 -33.30
C LEU A 712 -17.07 5.28 -31.87
N ALA A 713 -16.35 5.95 -30.98
CA ALA A 713 -16.79 6.14 -29.59
C ALA A 713 -18.11 6.93 -29.52
N ALA A 714 -18.24 8.02 -30.28
CA ALA A 714 -19.48 8.78 -30.40
C ALA A 714 -20.63 7.91 -30.93
N THR A 715 -20.41 7.16 -32.02
CA THR A 715 -21.40 6.24 -32.60
C THR A 715 -21.87 5.19 -31.61
N MET A 716 -20.95 4.44 -30.98
CA MET A 716 -21.29 3.36 -30.05
C MET A 716 -22.02 3.90 -28.82
N THR A 717 -21.59 5.04 -28.28
CA THR A 717 -22.22 5.68 -27.12
C THR A 717 -23.62 6.18 -27.46
N GLY A 718 -23.78 6.91 -28.57
CA GLY A 718 -25.07 7.43 -29.00
C GLY A 718 -26.06 6.31 -29.36
N ALA A 719 -25.64 5.32 -30.16
CA ALA A 719 -26.48 4.18 -30.52
C ALA A 719 -26.91 3.36 -29.30
N GLY A 720 -26.00 3.09 -28.36
CA GLY A 720 -26.31 2.38 -27.12
C GLY A 720 -27.26 3.16 -26.22
N ALA A 721 -27.03 4.46 -26.02
CA ALA A 721 -27.90 5.30 -25.20
C ALA A 721 -29.30 5.49 -25.80
N VAL A 722 -29.42 5.67 -27.12
CA VAL A 722 -30.72 5.71 -27.84
C VAL A 722 -31.49 4.41 -27.67
N ALA A 723 -30.80 3.25 -27.77
CA ALA A 723 -31.42 1.95 -27.57
C ALA A 723 -31.92 1.74 -26.12
N LEU A 724 -31.24 2.30 -25.12
CA LEU A 724 -31.59 2.14 -23.71
C LEU A 724 -32.65 3.12 -23.19
N VAL A 725 -32.70 4.36 -23.70
CA VAL A 725 -33.39 5.48 -23.02
C VAL A 725 -34.62 6.04 -23.75
N GLY A 726 -34.72 5.95 -25.09
CA GLY A 726 -35.79 6.66 -25.83
C GLY A 726 -37.18 6.01 -25.77
N SER A 727 -38.24 6.82 -26.00
CA SER A 727 -39.64 6.43 -26.33
C SER A 727 -39.87 5.90 -27.74
N ASP A 728 -39.07 6.39 -28.67
CA ASP A 728 -39.64 6.88 -29.93
C ASP A 728 -39.42 5.93 -31.11
N SER A 729 -40.10 6.19 -32.22
CA SER A 729 -39.80 5.54 -33.49
C SER A 729 -38.42 5.96 -34.01
N LEU A 730 -37.80 5.11 -34.84
CA LEU A 730 -36.46 5.33 -35.42
C LEU A 730 -35.29 5.16 -34.42
N ARG A 731 -35.48 4.54 -33.25
CA ARG A 731 -34.37 4.23 -32.32
C ARG A 731 -33.28 3.32 -32.92
N TRP A 732 -33.62 2.56 -33.97
CA TRP A 732 -32.67 1.78 -34.76
C TRP A 732 -31.73 2.62 -35.64
N LEU A 733 -32.06 3.89 -35.94
CA LEU A 733 -31.39 4.70 -36.97
C LEU A 733 -29.88 4.88 -36.77
N PRO A 734 -29.34 5.23 -35.58
CA PRO A 734 -27.90 5.39 -35.40
C PRO A 734 -27.12 4.09 -35.61
N ALA A 735 -27.66 2.98 -35.10
CA ALA A 735 -27.05 1.66 -35.17
C ALA A 735 -27.11 1.11 -36.61
N ALA A 736 -28.22 1.30 -37.31
CA ALA A 736 -28.38 0.91 -38.71
C ALA A 736 -27.46 1.74 -39.63
N ALA A 737 -27.41 3.06 -39.46
CA ALA A 737 -26.52 3.93 -40.24
C ALA A 737 -25.05 3.54 -40.06
N ALA A 738 -24.61 3.30 -38.83
CA ALA A 738 -23.27 2.82 -38.54
C ALA A 738 -22.97 1.44 -39.14
N THR A 739 -23.94 0.51 -39.09
CA THR A 739 -23.81 -0.83 -39.68
C THR A 739 -23.67 -0.77 -41.21
N VAL A 740 -24.47 0.07 -41.87
CA VAL A 740 -24.40 0.33 -43.32
C VAL A 740 -23.06 0.94 -43.74
N VAL A 741 -22.43 1.75 -42.88
CA VAL A 741 -21.08 2.30 -43.12
C VAL A 741 -19.98 1.25 -42.86
N ILE A 742 -20.09 0.46 -41.79
CA ILE A 742 -19.04 -0.46 -41.32
C ILE A 742 -18.92 -1.73 -42.18
N LEU A 743 -20.03 -2.40 -42.50
CA LEU A 743 -20.01 -3.69 -43.22
C LEU A 743 -19.29 -3.63 -44.59
N PRO A 744 -19.59 -2.68 -45.50
CA PRO A 744 -18.84 -2.57 -46.76
C PRO A 744 -17.41 -2.06 -46.58
N ALA A 745 -17.09 -1.35 -45.49
CA ALA A 745 -15.74 -0.87 -45.21
C ALA A 745 -14.78 -2.02 -44.82
N LEU A 746 -15.28 -3.09 -44.18
CA LEU A 746 -14.45 -4.25 -43.79
C LEU A 746 -13.80 -4.99 -44.97
N ARG A 747 -14.34 -4.85 -46.19
CA ARG A 747 -13.73 -5.37 -47.43
C ARG A 747 -12.61 -4.49 -48.01
N ARG A 748 -12.38 -3.28 -47.46
CA ARG A 748 -11.38 -2.33 -47.97
C ARG A 748 -10.02 -2.53 -47.30
N PRO A 749 -8.91 -2.12 -47.95
CA PRO A 749 -7.60 -2.08 -47.31
C PRO A 749 -7.56 -0.98 -46.23
N LEU A 750 -7.99 -1.33 -45.02
CA LEU A 750 -7.93 -0.51 -43.81
C LEU A 750 -6.76 -0.91 -42.92
N PRO A 751 -6.18 0.02 -42.12
CA PRO A 751 -5.21 -0.31 -41.08
C PRO A 751 -5.76 -1.37 -40.11
N THR A 752 -4.90 -2.27 -39.64
CA THR A 752 -5.31 -3.45 -38.84
C THR A 752 -6.17 -3.07 -37.64
N LEU A 753 -5.81 -2.02 -36.91
CA LEU A 753 -6.56 -1.55 -35.73
C LEU A 753 -7.96 -1.02 -36.09
N VAL A 754 -8.08 -0.21 -37.15
CA VAL A 754 -9.38 0.27 -37.66
C VAL A 754 -10.26 -0.92 -38.03
N ARG A 755 -9.70 -1.90 -38.76
CA ARG A 755 -10.44 -3.08 -39.23
C ARG A 755 -10.91 -3.98 -38.09
N VAL A 756 -10.04 -4.21 -37.09
CA VAL A 756 -10.36 -5.00 -35.88
C VAL A 756 -11.48 -4.34 -35.08
N LEU A 757 -11.43 -3.02 -34.88
CA LEU A 757 -12.46 -2.29 -34.15
C LEU A 757 -13.78 -2.21 -34.92
N SER A 758 -13.75 -1.99 -36.23
CA SER A 758 -14.93 -2.12 -37.10
C SER A 758 -15.54 -3.53 -37.06
N ALA A 759 -14.71 -4.57 -37.01
CA ALA A 759 -15.16 -5.96 -36.92
C ALA A 759 -15.77 -6.30 -35.55
N ALA A 760 -15.31 -5.67 -34.47
CA ALA A 760 -15.92 -5.79 -33.15
C ALA A 760 -17.25 -5.01 -33.04
N ALA A 761 -17.32 -3.80 -33.61
CA ALA A 761 -18.51 -2.95 -33.54
C ALA A 761 -19.67 -3.46 -34.42
N GLY A 762 -19.35 -4.03 -35.60
CA GLY A 762 -20.34 -4.44 -36.60
C GLY A 762 -21.46 -5.36 -36.08
N PRO A 763 -21.15 -6.51 -35.44
CA PRO A 763 -22.17 -7.42 -34.91
C PRO A 763 -23.05 -6.77 -33.83
N ILE A 764 -22.45 -5.96 -32.96
CA ILE A 764 -23.16 -5.30 -31.85
C ILE A 764 -24.15 -4.26 -32.41
N LEU A 765 -23.71 -3.43 -33.36
CA LEU A 765 -24.56 -2.42 -34.00
C LEU A 765 -25.67 -3.07 -34.85
N LEU A 766 -25.39 -4.20 -35.52
CA LEU A 766 -26.41 -4.96 -36.25
C LEU A 766 -27.48 -5.56 -35.31
N VAL A 767 -27.07 -6.07 -34.15
CA VAL A 767 -27.99 -6.58 -33.11
C VAL A 767 -28.86 -5.47 -32.55
N ILE A 768 -28.26 -4.33 -32.15
CA ILE A 768 -29.01 -3.16 -31.67
C ILE A 768 -29.99 -2.66 -32.76
N ALA A 769 -29.56 -2.61 -34.03
CA ALA A 769 -30.41 -2.17 -35.12
C ALA A 769 -31.63 -3.10 -35.31
N LEU A 770 -31.42 -4.42 -35.44
CA LEU A 770 -32.51 -5.34 -35.76
C LEU A 770 -33.46 -5.60 -34.58
N GLU A 771 -32.94 -5.67 -33.36
CA GLU A 771 -33.77 -5.74 -32.14
C GLU A 771 -34.75 -4.56 -32.07
N ARG A 772 -34.27 -3.33 -32.33
CA ARG A 772 -35.09 -2.12 -32.30
C ARG A 772 -36.01 -1.99 -33.52
N ILE A 773 -35.61 -2.50 -34.70
CA ILE A 773 -36.53 -2.62 -35.85
C ILE A 773 -37.68 -3.56 -35.51
N VAL A 774 -37.43 -4.72 -34.90
CA VAL A 774 -38.50 -5.66 -34.50
C VAL A 774 -39.36 -5.09 -33.38
N ALA A 775 -38.78 -4.35 -32.41
CA ALA A 775 -39.53 -3.66 -31.37
C ALA A 775 -40.48 -2.56 -31.88
N ASP A 776 -40.15 -1.92 -33.00
CA ASP A 776 -40.97 -0.87 -33.63
C ASP A 776 -42.10 -1.45 -34.52
N ILE A 777 -42.16 -2.77 -34.75
CA ILE A 777 -43.21 -3.42 -35.56
C ILE A 777 -44.42 -3.81 -34.67
N PRO A 778 -45.65 -3.31 -34.96
CA PRO A 778 -46.85 -3.74 -34.25
C PRO A 778 -47.09 -5.25 -34.39
N GLU A 779 -47.55 -5.89 -33.31
CA GLU A 779 -47.85 -7.34 -33.25
C GLU A 779 -46.65 -8.27 -33.54
N ALA A 780 -45.43 -7.74 -33.57
CA ALA A 780 -44.22 -8.55 -33.69
C ALA A 780 -44.02 -9.48 -32.48
N PRO A 781 -43.39 -10.65 -32.68
CA PRO A 781 -42.95 -11.50 -31.57
C PRO A 781 -41.84 -10.79 -30.76
N PRO A 782 -41.51 -11.24 -29.54
CA PRO A 782 -40.61 -10.54 -28.63
C PRO A 782 -39.33 -10.04 -29.30
N SER A 783 -39.01 -8.74 -29.16
CA SER A 783 -37.91 -8.06 -29.88
C SER A 783 -36.54 -8.72 -29.72
N ILE A 784 -36.36 -9.48 -28.65
CA ILE A 784 -35.18 -10.31 -28.39
C ILE A 784 -34.95 -11.40 -29.46
N LEU A 785 -35.99 -11.85 -30.16
CA LEU A 785 -35.87 -12.70 -31.34
C LEU A 785 -35.27 -11.93 -32.54
N GLY A 786 -35.48 -10.61 -32.62
CA GLY A 786 -34.75 -9.74 -33.55
C GLY A 786 -33.25 -9.69 -33.24
N ALA A 787 -32.87 -9.67 -31.96
CA ALA A 787 -31.47 -9.80 -31.55
C ALA A 787 -30.90 -11.19 -31.91
N ALA A 788 -31.63 -12.28 -31.61
CA ALA A 788 -31.21 -13.64 -31.97
C ALA A 788 -31.05 -13.83 -33.49
N ALA A 789 -31.98 -13.28 -34.28
CA ALA A 789 -31.89 -13.25 -35.73
C ALA A 789 -30.68 -12.44 -36.22
N ALA A 790 -30.35 -11.30 -35.60
CA ALA A 790 -29.16 -10.53 -35.95
C ALA A 790 -27.85 -11.25 -35.61
N VAL A 791 -27.79 -11.98 -34.49
CA VAL A 791 -26.66 -12.86 -34.17
C VAL A 791 -26.53 -13.95 -35.24
N LEU A 792 -27.63 -14.60 -35.64
CA LEU A 792 -27.63 -15.60 -36.71
C LEU A 792 -27.18 -15.03 -38.06
N VAL A 793 -27.69 -13.87 -38.46
CA VAL A 793 -27.28 -13.15 -39.68
C VAL A 793 -25.81 -12.76 -39.61
N ALA A 794 -25.35 -12.19 -38.50
CA ALA A 794 -23.95 -11.83 -38.29
C ALA A 794 -23.01 -13.05 -38.39
N ALA A 795 -23.41 -14.21 -37.87
CA ALA A 795 -22.69 -15.46 -38.05
C ALA A 795 -22.62 -15.85 -39.53
N ALA A 796 -23.76 -15.87 -40.23
CA ALA A 796 -23.89 -16.29 -41.62
C ALA A 796 -23.15 -15.37 -42.63
N ILE A 797 -23.10 -14.05 -42.39
CA ILE A 797 -22.41 -13.10 -43.29
C ILE A 797 -20.90 -13.01 -43.04
N THR A 798 -20.36 -13.59 -41.96
CA THR A 798 -18.91 -13.56 -41.65
C THR A 798 -18.00 -13.87 -42.85
N PRO A 799 -18.18 -14.97 -43.62
CA PRO A 799 -17.33 -15.28 -44.78
C PRO A 799 -17.54 -14.33 -45.98
N VAL A 800 -18.60 -13.53 -45.97
CA VAL A 800 -18.92 -12.54 -47.01
C VAL A 800 -18.27 -11.19 -46.68
N VAL A 801 -18.20 -10.82 -45.40
CA VAL A 801 -17.73 -9.50 -44.94
C VAL A 801 -16.22 -9.48 -44.65
N ILE A 802 -15.65 -10.59 -44.14
CA ILE A 802 -14.25 -10.65 -43.69
C ILE A 802 -13.44 -11.63 -44.55
N GLY A 803 -12.28 -11.19 -45.06
CA GLY A 803 -11.39 -12.02 -45.88
C GLY A 803 -10.75 -13.20 -45.12
N ARG A 804 -10.58 -14.35 -45.79
CA ARG A 804 -10.02 -15.59 -45.20
C ARG A 804 -8.65 -15.41 -44.51
N GLY A 805 -7.81 -14.49 -45.01
CA GLY A 805 -6.50 -14.19 -44.44
C GLY A 805 -6.52 -13.34 -43.17
N GLU A 806 -7.65 -12.74 -42.80
CA GLU A 806 -7.73 -11.62 -41.84
C GLU A 806 -8.02 -12.09 -40.41
N ARG A 807 -7.15 -12.95 -39.88
CA ARG A 807 -7.34 -13.64 -38.59
C ARG A 807 -7.73 -12.71 -37.45
N ALA A 808 -7.09 -11.53 -37.31
CA ALA A 808 -7.36 -10.59 -36.22
C ALA A 808 -8.78 -9.99 -36.30
N ALA A 809 -9.23 -9.57 -37.49
CA ALA A 809 -10.58 -9.05 -37.69
C ALA A 809 -11.64 -10.15 -37.51
N ARG A 810 -11.36 -11.37 -38.01
CA ARG A 810 -12.23 -12.54 -37.81
C ARG A 810 -12.42 -12.89 -36.34
N LEU A 811 -11.33 -12.90 -35.56
CA LEU A 811 -11.39 -13.16 -34.11
C LEU A 811 -12.21 -12.08 -33.38
N ALA A 812 -12.01 -10.80 -33.72
CA ALA A 812 -12.77 -9.69 -33.14
C ALA A 812 -14.27 -9.78 -33.45
N TRP A 813 -14.62 -10.12 -34.70
CA TRP A 813 -16.01 -10.38 -35.11
C TRP A 813 -16.63 -11.55 -34.35
N CYS A 814 -15.93 -12.69 -34.27
CA CYS A 814 -16.43 -13.87 -33.56
C CYS A 814 -16.56 -13.64 -32.05
N ALA A 815 -15.67 -12.85 -31.44
CA ALA A 815 -15.77 -12.45 -30.04
C ALA A 815 -16.97 -11.53 -29.79
N ALA A 816 -17.16 -10.50 -30.61
CA ALA A 816 -18.32 -9.60 -30.53
C ALA A 816 -19.64 -10.35 -30.76
N LEU A 817 -19.66 -11.29 -31.71
CA LEU A 817 -20.78 -12.18 -31.99
C LEU A 817 -21.11 -13.09 -30.79
N GLY A 818 -20.08 -13.66 -30.14
CA GLY A 818 -20.24 -14.48 -28.94
C GLY A 818 -20.75 -13.68 -27.73
N ILE A 819 -20.26 -12.44 -27.55
CA ILE A 819 -20.76 -11.51 -26.52
C ILE A 819 -22.22 -11.15 -26.80
N ALA A 820 -22.57 -10.79 -28.03
CA ALA A 820 -23.94 -10.45 -28.40
C ALA A 820 -24.89 -11.65 -28.21
N GLY A 821 -24.52 -12.85 -28.67
CA GLY A 821 -25.28 -14.08 -28.46
C GLY A 821 -25.46 -14.44 -26.98
N LEU A 822 -24.45 -14.21 -26.15
CA LEU A 822 -24.54 -14.39 -24.69
C LEU A 822 -25.50 -13.37 -24.06
N ILE A 823 -25.44 -12.10 -24.45
CA ILE A 823 -26.38 -11.06 -23.97
C ILE A 823 -27.81 -11.42 -24.38
N THR A 824 -28.02 -11.86 -25.63
CA THR A 824 -29.33 -12.34 -26.12
C THR A 824 -29.83 -13.54 -25.30
N LEU A 825 -28.95 -14.48 -24.97
CA LEU A 825 -29.28 -15.65 -24.14
C LEU A 825 -29.60 -15.26 -22.68
N MET A 826 -28.89 -14.31 -22.09
CA MET A 826 -29.18 -13.80 -20.74
C MET A 826 -30.54 -13.09 -20.67
N ALA A 827 -30.98 -12.49 -21.78
CA ALA A 827 -32.30 -11.89 -21.92
C ALA A 827 -33.40 -12.89 -22.34
N ALA A 828 -33.13 -14.21 -22.34
CA ALA A 828 -34.12 -15.23 -22.66
C ALA A 828 -35.45 -15.11 -21.87
N PRO A 829 -35.51 -14.73 -20.58
CA PRO A 829 -36.79 -14.54 -19.89
C PRO A 829 -37.75 -13.54 -20.57
N ALA A 830 -37.24 -12.58 -21.33
CA ALA A 830 -38.05 -11.63 -22.10
C ALA A 830 -38.73 -12.27 -23.34
N ALA A 831 -38.36 -13.50 -23.72
CA ALA A 831 -39.02 -14.26 -24.77
C ALA A 831 -40.25 -15.06 -24.26
N GLY A 832 -40.48 -15.14 -22.94
CA GLY A 832 -41.65 -15.80 -22.36
C GLY A 832 -41.78 -17.28 -22.76
N ASP A 833 -42.93 -17.67 -23.30
CA ASP A 833 -43.20 -19.01 -23.86
C ASP A 833 -42.35 -19.32 -25.10
N GLN A 834 -41.78 -18.31 -25.76
CA GLN A 834 -40.98 -18.42 -26.99
C GLN A 834 -39.47 -18.56 -26.72
N VAL A 835 -39.04 -18.82 -25.48
CA VAL A 835 -37.63 -19.12 -25.13
C VAL A 835 -37.04 -20.22 -26.02
N TRP A 836 -37.82 -21.24 -26.37
CA TRP A 836 -37.37 -22.32 -27.24
C TRP A 836 -37.07 -21.83 -28.67
N LEU A 837 -37.78 -20.83 -29.20
CA LEU A 837 -37.47 -20.21 -30.51
C LEU A 837 -36.16 -19.43 -30.46
N LEU A 838 -35.89 -18.72 -29.37
CA LEU A 838 -34.63 -18.01 -29.17
C LEU A 838 -33.45 -18.98 -29.14
N LEU A 839 -33.56 -20.08 -28.38
CA LEU A 839 -32.54 -21.12 -28.32
C LEU A 839 -32.36 -21.83 -29.67
N LEU A 840 -33.44 -22.06 -30.41
CA LEU A 840 -33.41 -22.64 -31.75
C LEU A 840 -32.68 -21.73 -32.75
N MET A 841 -32.92 -20.42 -32.73
CA MET A 841 -32.21 -19.45 -33.58
C MET A 841 -30.71 -19.36 -33.26
N LEU A 842 -30.34 -19.47 -31.98
CA LEU A 842 -28.93 -19.47 -31.55
C LEU A 842 -28.22 -20.82 -31.77
N THR A 843 -28.95 -21.94 -31.82
CA THR A 843 -28.39 -23.29 -32.01
C THR A 843 -27.38 -23.43 -33.17
N PRO A 844 -27.63 -22.92 -34.41
CA PRO A 844 -26.66 -23.01 -35.50
C PRO A 844 -25.44 -22.06 -35.35
N VAL A 845 -25.47 -21.05 -34.47
CA VAL A 845 -24.44 -20.00 -34.41
C VAL A 845 -23.05 -20.56 -34.05
N PRO A 846 -22.86 -21.40 -33.00
CA PRO A 846 -21.55 -21.96 -32.68
C PRO A 846 -21.00 -22.87 -33.78
N LEU A 847 -21.87 -23.59 -34.49
CA LEU A 847 -21.51 -24.43 -35.63
C LEU A 847 -21.03 -23.59 -36.83
N LEU A 848 -21.74 -22.50 -37.15
CA LEU A 848 -21.34 -21.54 -38.21
C LEU A 848 -20.00 -20.87 -37.89
N VAL A 849 -19.76 -20.51 -36.63
CA VAL A 849 -18.47 -19.95 -36.18
C VAL A 849 -17.35 -21.00 -36.28
N ALA A 850 -17.59 -22.23 -35.83
CA ALA A 850 -16.62 -23.32 -35.93
C ALA A 850 -16.25 -23.65 -37.38
N ALA A 851 -17.20 -23.54 -38.32
CA ALA A 851 -16.98 -23.78 -39.74
C ALA A 851 -16.03 -22.77 -40.42
N LEU A 852 -15.76 -21.62 -39.79
CA LEU A 852 -14.81 -20.62 -40.30
C LEU A 852 -13.35 -21.10 -40.23
N ASP A 853 -13.05 -22.08 -39.36
CA ASP A 853 -11.71 -22.66 -39.16
C ASP A 853 -11.60 -24.11 -39.69
N GLY A 854 -12.55 -24.57 -40.52
CA GLY A 854 -12.51 -25.87 -41.20
C GLY A 854 -13.75 -26.74 -40.95
N ASP A 855 -13.58 -28.06 -40.95
CA ASP A 855 -14.64 -29.02 -40.57
C ASP A 855 -14.97 -28.88 -39.06
N PRO A 856 -16.20 -28.47 -38.69
CA PRO A 856 -16.57 -28.21 -37.30
C PRO A 856 -16.85 -29.48 -36.48
N ILE A 857 -16.83 -30.68 -37.09
CA ILE A 857 -17.12 -31.97 -36.44
C ILE A 857 -15.87 -32.88 -36.47
N GLY A 858 -15.27 -33.08 -37.64
CA GLY A 858 -14.11 -33.95 -37.85
C GLY A 858 -12.75 -33.25 -37.88
N GLY A 859 -12.73 -31.91 -37.90
CA GLY A 859 -11.51 -31.13 -38.13
C GLY A 859 -10.47 -31.19 -37.01
N SER A 860 -9.25 -30.77 -37.32
CA SER A 860 -8.13 -30.70 -36.36
C SER A 860 -8.12 -29.40 -35.52
N SER A 861 -8.85 -28.36 -35.93
CA SER A 861 -8.85 -27.04 -35.28
C SER A 861 -9.47 -27.09 -33.86
N PRO A 862 -8.97 -26.26 -32.91
CA PRO A 862 -9.60 -26.14 -31.60
C PRO A 862 -11.00 -25.50 -31.67
N GLY A 863 -11.27 -24.69 -32.71
CA GLY A 863 -12.57 -24.06 -32.98
C GLY A 863 -13.72 -25.07 -33.15
N ARG A 864 -13.43 -26.32 -33.56
CA ARG A 864 -14.44 -27.40 -33.59
C ARG A 864 -15.16 -27.59 -32.26
N HIS A 865 -14.50 -27.30 -31.12
CA HIS A 865 -15.11 -27.53 -29.81
C HIS A 865 -16.25 -26.54 -29.51
N LEU A 866 -16.37 -25.44 -30.27
CA LEU A 866 -17.53 -24.57 -30.23
C LEU A 866 -18.79 -25.26 -30.76
N SER A 867 -18.69 -26.24 -31.67
CA SER A 867 -19.87 -26.94 -32.20
C SER A 867 -20.59 -27.79 -31.14
N TRP A 868 -19.93 -28.17 -30.04
CA TRP A 868 -20.58 -28.81 -28.89
C TRP A 868 -21.59 -27.88 -28.20
N LEU A 869 -21.41 -26.55 -28.27
CA LEU A 869 -22.38 -25.60 -27.72
C LEU A 869 -23.72 -25.65 -28.48
N SER A 870 -23.70 -25.98 -29.78
CA SER A 870 -24.93 -26.24 -30.54
C SER A 870 -25.70 -27.45 -30.01
N LEU A 871 -25.03 -28.50 -29.52
CA LEU A 871 -25.70 -29.63 -28.87
C LEU A 871 -26.32 -29.22 -27.53
N VAL A 872 -25.62 -28.41 -26.73
CA VAL A 872 -26.15 -27.89 -25.45
C VAL A 872 -27.38 -27.00 -25.70
N LEU A 873 -27.33 -26.09 -26.68
CA LEU A 873 -28.46 -25.24 -27.06
C LEU A 873 -29.63 -26.05 -27.63
N ALA A 874 -29.38 -27.13 -28.37
CA ALA A 874 -30.42 -28.03 -28.84
C ALA A 874 -31.11 -28.80 -27.69
N ILE A 875 -30.34 -29.30 -26.71
CA ILE A 875 -30.90 -29.94 -25.50
C ILE A 875 -31.71 -28.93 -24.69
N ALA A 876 -31.19 -27.71 -24.49
CA ALA A 876 -31.91 -26.64 -23.81
C ALA A 876 -33.21 -26.24 -24.53
N THR A 877 -33.21 -26.21 -25.87
CA THR A 877 -34.41 -25.99 -26.69
C THR A 877 -35.48 -27.05 -26.41
N VAL A 878 -35.10 -28.33 -26.35
CA VAL A 878 -36.03 -29.43 -26.07
C VAL A 878 -36.52 -29.39 -24.62
N TRP A 879 -35.64 -29.19 -23.65
CA TRP A 879 -36.01 -29.12 -22.23
C TRP A 879 -36.92 -27.93 -21.93
N THR A 880 -36.64 -26.74 -22.46
CA THR A 880 -37.52 -25.57 -22.29
C THR A 880 -38.88 -25.77 -22.95
N ARG A 881 -38.95 -26.48 -24.09
CA ARG A 881 -40.22 -26.87 -24.71
C ARG A 881 -41.02 -27.84 -23.83
N LEU A 882 -40.38 -28.87 -23.25
CA LEU A 882 -41.00 -29.86 -22.36
C LEU A 882 -41.49 -29.24 -21.03
N VAL A 883 -40.70 -28.35 -20.43
CA VAL A 883 -41.14 -27.57 -19.25
C VAL A 883 -42.35 -26.70 -19.60
N GLY A 884 -42.37 -26.08 -20.78
CA GLY A 884 -43.53 -25.33 -21.28
C GLY A 884 -44.78 -26.18 -21.54
N ASP A 885 -44.65 -27.51 -21.68
CA ASP A 885 -45.76 -28.46 -21.78
C ASP A 885 -46.17 -29.07 -20.42
N GLY A 886 -45.49 -28.73 -19.31
CA GLY A 886 -45.84 -29.20 -17.96
C GLY A 886 -45.49 -30.66 -17.67
N VAL A 887 -44.36 -31.16 -18.18
CA VAL A 887 -43.88 -32.52 -17.90
C VAL A 887 -43.08 -32.55 -16.60
N ASP A 888 -43.57 -33.23 -15.56
CA ASP A 888 -42.90 -33.29 -14.24
C ASP A 888 -41.98 -34.52 -14.05
N ASP A 889 -42.10 -35.56 -14.88
CA ASP A 889 -41.29 -36.77 -14.77
C ASP A 889 -39.82 -36.51 -15.15
N ILE A 890 -38.91 -36.57 -14.17
CA ILE A 890 -37.48 -36.32 -14.39
C ILE A 890 -36.85 -37.31 -15.39
N GLU A 891 -37.42 -38.52 -15.48
CA GLU A 891 -37.07 -39.54 -16.46
C GLU A 891 -37.32 -39.08 -17.91
N ALA A 892 -38.31 -38.23 -18.18
CA ALA A 892 -38.61 -37.71 -19.53
C ALA A 892 -37.50 -36.78 -20.05
N TYR A 893 -36.81 -36.07 -19.16
CA TYR A 893 -35.68 -35.20 -19.51
C TYR A 893 -34.36 -35.96 -19.67
N THR A 894 -34.20 -37.05 -18.91
CA THR A 894 -32.90 -37.67 -18.64
C THR A 894 -32.69 -38.99 -19.37
N LEU A 895 -33.73 -39.83 -19.52
CA LEU A 895 -33.62 -41.09 -20.25
C LEU A 895 -33.39 -40.91 -21.75
N PRO A 896 -34.05 -39.98 -22.49
CA PRO A 896 -33.74 -39.77 -23.90
C PRO A 896 -32.29 -39.29 -24.12
N LEU A 897 -31.79 -38.45 -23.21
CA LEU A 897 -30.39 -38.02 -23.21
C LEU A 897 -29.43 -39.18 -22.91
N ALA A 898 -29.72 -39.99 -21.88
CA ALA A 898 -28.92 -41.17 -21.52
C ALA A 898 -28.88 -42.19 -22.67
N VAL A 899 -30.02 -42.44 -23.34
CA VAL A 899 -30.09 -43.30 -24.54
C VAL A 899 -29.32 -42.70 -25.70
N GLY A 900 -29.38 -41.38 -25.93
CA GLY A 900 -28.58 -40.70 -26.96
C GLY A 900 -27.07 -40.80 -26.70
N LEU A 901 -26.64 -40.63 -25.44
CA LEU A 901 -25.25 -40.79 -25.02
C LEU A 901 -24.79 -42.26 -25.09
N ALA A 902 -25.65 -43.22 -24.72
CA ALA A 902 -25.38 -44.65 -24.84
C ALA A 902 -25.30 -45.09 -26.32
N ALA A 903 -26.20 -44.59 -27.18
CA ALA A 903 -26.20 -44.87 -28.61
C ALA A 903 -24.98 -44.27 -29.33
N THR A 904 -24.58 -43.04 -29.00
CA THR A 904 -23.34 -42.44 -29.51
C THR A 904 -22.11 -43.19 -29.00
N ALA A 905 -22.08 -43.62 -27.73
CA ALA A 905 -21.02 -44.50 -27.21
C ALA A 905 -20.97 -45.86 -27.93
N ALA A 906 -22.12 -46.48 -28.19
CA ALA A 906 -22.24 -47.73 -28.94
C ALA A 906 -21.74 -47.55 -30.37
N LEU A 907 -22.15 -46.50 -31.08
CA LEU A 907 -21.69 -46.21 -32.44
C LEU A 907 -20.18 -45.92 -32.50
N ILE A 908 -19.62 -45.20 -31.52
CA ILE A 908 -18.17 -44.91 -31.45
C ILE A 908 -17.36 -46.17 -31.10
N THR A 909 -17.82 -47.00 -30.16
CA THR A 909 -17.19 -48.27 -29.77
C THR A 909 -17.34 -49.36 -30.84
N TRP A 910 -18.39 -49.29 -31.66
CA TRP A 910 -18.62 -50.16 -32.81
C TRP A 910 -17.76 -49.77 -34.02
N ARG A 911 -17.75 -48.48 -34.42
CA ARG A 911 -17.00 -48.00 -35.59
C ARG A 911 -15.48 -47.96 -35.42
N ARG A 912 -14.95 -47.95 -34.18
CA ARG A 912 -13.50 -47.79 -33.92
C ARG A 912 -12.94 -48.97 -33.12
N THR A 913 -12.36 -49.96 -33.80
CA THR A 913 -11.51 -50.97 -33.15
C THR A 913 -10.31 -50.30 -32.46
N ALA A 914 -10.10 -50.56 -31.18
CA ALA A 914 -8.97 -50.03 -30.41
C ALA A 914 -8.04 -51.17 -29.98
N PRO A 915 -6.71 -50.95 -29.95
CA PRO A 915 -5.78 -51.85 -29.27
C PRO A 915 -6.05 -51.85 -27.75
N ALA A 916 -5.52 -52.87 -27.06
CA ALA A 916 -5.99 -53.36 -25.75
C ALA A 916 -5.93 -52.41 -24.52
N ALA A 917 -5.57 -51.14 -24.67
CA ALA A 917 -5.55 -50.17 -23.57
C ALA A 917 -6.95 -49.57 -23.29
N ALA A 918 -7.18 -49.14 -22.05
CA ALA A 918 -8.45 -48.52 -21.65
C ALA A 918 -8.70 -47.20 -22.39
N ALA A 919 -9.83 -47.10 -23.09
CA ALA A 919 -10.20 -45.95 -23.89
C ALA A 919 -10.95 -44.92 -23.02
N GLY A 920 -10.19 -44.02 -22.38
CA GLY A 920 -10.72 -43.04 -21.40
C GLY A 920 -11.95 -42.27 -21.90
N GLY A 921 -11.92 -41.73 -23.12
CA GLY A 921 -13.06 -40.98 -23.67
C GLY A 921 -14.32 -41.84 -23.93
N ARG A 922 -14.19 -43.14 -24.20
CA ARG A 922 -15.33 -44.05 -24.35
C ARG A 922 -15.91 -44.43 -22.99
N THR A 923 -15.01 -44.68 -22.04
CA THR A 923 -15.35 -44.96 -20.64
C THR A 923 -16.10 -43.79 -20.02
N ALA A 924 -15.64 -42.56 -20.26
CA ALA A 924 -16.32 -41.34 -19.84
C ALA A 924 -17.72 -41.22 -20.45
N LEU A 925 -17.90 -41.45 -21.76
CA LEU A 925 -19.21 -41.33 -22.40
C LEU A 925 -20.23 -42.38 -21.90
N VAL A 926 -19.79 -43.62 -21.65
CA VAL A 926 -20.64 -44.66 -21.03
C VAL A 926 -20.96 -44.31 -19.57
N ALA A 927 -19.99 -43.79 -18.81
CA ALA A 927 -20.21 -43.31 -17.45
C ALA A 927 -21.19 -42.12 -17.41
N SER A 928 -21.11 -41.18 -18.35
CA SER A 928 -22.06 -40.06 -18.47
C SER A 928 -23.47 -40.54 -18.82
N ALA A 929 -23.62 -41.53 -19.69
CA ALA A 929 -24.92 -42.14 -19.98
C ALA A 929 -25.52 -42.83 -18.74
N ALA A 930 -24.71 -43.59 -18.00
CA ALA A 930 -25.15 -44.25 -16.77
C ALA A 930 -25.46 -43.26 -15.63
N ALA A 931 -24.68 -42.18 -15.51
CA ALA A 931 -24.92 -41.11 -14.54
C ALA A 931 -26.22 -40.35 -14.84
N ALA A 932 -26.45 -40.01 -16.12
CA ALA A 932 -27.69 -39.36 -16.57
C ALA A 932 -28.92 -40.24 -16.34
N ALA A 933 -28.80 -41.57 -16.47
CA ALA A 933 -29.90 -42.50 -16.24
C ALA A 933 -30.23 -42.74 -14.74
N VAL A 934 -29.27 -42.58 -13.83
CA VAL A 934 -29.44 -43.00 -12.41
C VAL A 934 -29.44 -41.86 -11.42
N LEU A 935 -28.53 -40.88 -11.53
CA LEU A 935 -28.40 -39.83 -10.52
C LEU A 935 -29.65 -38.95 -10.35
N PRO A 936 -30.38 -38.56 -11.42
CA PRO A 936 -31.60 -37.76 -11.28
C PRO A 936 -32.71 -38.51 -10.53
N SER A 937 -32.96 -39.78 -10.85
CA SER A 937 -33.97 -40.60 -10.17
C SER A 937 -33.57 -40.96 -8.73
N VAL A 938 -32.26 -41.09 -8.45
CA VAL A 938 -31.75 -41.17 -7.06
C VAL A 938 -32.05 -39.88 -6.30
N GLY A 939 -31.87 -38.71 -6.92
CA GLY A 939 -32.21 -37.42 -6.33
C GLY A 939 -33.71 -37.29 -5.98
N SER A 940 -34.59 -37.71 -6.89
CA SER A 940 -36.05 -37.71 -6.68
C SER A 940 -36.59 -38.94 -5.92
N SER A 941 -35.71 -39.71 -5.27
CA SER A 941 -36.12 -40.83 -4.40
C SER A 941 -36.75 -40.36 -3.09
N ALA A 942 -36.52 -39.11 -2.67
CA ALA A 942 -37.16 -38.54 -1.48
C ALA A 942 -38.70 -38.59 -1.60
N ASP A 943 -39.23 -38.29 -2.79
CA ASP A 943 -40.67 -38.06 -3.02
C ASP A 943 -41.52 -39.34 -3.10
N SER A 944 -40.89 -40.53 -3.24
CA SER A 944 -41.64 -41.77 -3.51
C SER A 944 -40.93 -43.03 -3.02
N GLU A 945 -41.62 -43.77 -2.14
CA GLU A 945 -41.19 -45.10 -1.67
C GLU A 945 -41.13 -46.10 -2.81
N LEU A 946 -42.10 -46.08 -3.71
CA LEU A 946 -42.15 -47.01 -4.84
C LEU A 946 -41.00 -46.74 -5.82
N ARG A 947 -40.69 -45.46 -6.13
CA ARG A 947 -39.50 -45.09 -6.92
C ARG A 947 -38.22 -45.58 -6.23
N THR A 948 -38.10 -45.36 -4.91
CA THR A 948 -36.95 -45.81 -4.13
C THR A 948 -36.78 -47.34 -4.17
N LEU A 949 -37.86 -48.09 -3.91
CA LEU A 949 -37.83 -49.56 -3.91
C LEU A 949 -37.52 -50.13 -5.30
N VAL A 950 -38.06 -49.53 -6.37
CA VAL A 950 -37.72 -49.90 -7.76
C VAL A 950 -36.25 -49.62 -8.07
N LEU A 951 -35.70 -48.47 -7.65
CA LEU A 951 -34.28 -48.14 -7.84
C LEU A 951 -33.36 -49.04 -7.01
N VAL A 952 -33.74 -49.38 -5.77
CA VAL A 952 -32.98 -50.30 -4.92
C VAL A 952 -32.98 -51.72 -5.49
N ALA A 953 -34.14 -52.24 -5.90
CA ALA A 953 -34.25 -53.56 -6.52
C ALA A 953 -33.50 -53.63 -7.85
N THR A 954 -33.72 -52.65 -8.75
CA THR A 954 -33.05 -52.58 -10.06
C THR A 954 -31.55 -52.37 -9.89
N GLY A 955 -31.13 -51.51 -8.98
CA GLY A 955 -29.72 -51.27 -8.66
C GLY A 955 -29.01 -52.52 -8.12
N ALA A 956 -29.64 -53.24 -7.19
CA ALA A 956 -29.11 -54.50 -6.66
C ALA A 956 -29.01 -55.58 -7.74
N VAL A 957 -30.03 -55.73 -8.60
CA VAL A 957 -30.00 -56.64 -9.75
C VAL A 957 -28.89 -56.27 -10.73
N ILE A 958 -28.75 -54.99 -11.09
CA ILE A 958 -27.67 -54.51 -11.96
C ILE A 958 -26.31 -54.77 -11.33
N ALA A 959 -26.12 -54.50 -10.04
CA ALA A 959 -24.87 -54.73 -9.34
C ALA A 959 -24.48 -56.22 -9.34
N ILE A 960 -25.40 -57.11 -8.95
CA ILE A 960 -25.18 -58.55 -8.91
C ILE A 960 -24.94 -59.11 -10.31
N ALA A 961 -25.77 -58.76 -11.30
CA ALA A 961 -25.59 -59.20 -12.69
C ALA A 961 -24.25 -58.72 -13.28
N SER A 962 -23.82 -57.51 -12.91
CA SER A 962 -22.57 -56.92 -13.42
C SER A 962 -21.31 -57.62 -12.91
N VAL A 963 -21.36 -58.31 -11.75
CA VAL A 963 -20.23 -59.14 -11.26
C VAL A 963 -19.87 -60.25 -12.26
N PHE A 964 -20.86 -60.77 -12.99
CA PHE A 964 -20.66 -61.83 -14.00
C PHE A 964 -20.21 -61.31 -15.38
N LEU A 965 -20.18 -60.00 -15.61
CA LEU A 965 -19.71 -59.40 -16.87
C LEU A 965 -18.17 -59.47 -17.00
N PRO A 966 -17.61 -59.45 -18.22
CA PRO A 966 -16.15 -59.37 -18.42
C PRO A 966 -15.58 -58.06 -17.86
N GLU A 967 -14.33 -58.10 -17.35
CA GLU A 967 -13.67 -56.94 -16.73
C GLU A 967 -13.66 -55.71 -17.67
N ALA A 968 -13.42 -55.92 -18.96
CA ALA A 968 -13.56 -54.90 -19.99
C ALA A 968 -14.01 -55.48 -21.33
N ALA A 969 -14.70 -54.66 -22.14
CA ALA A 969 -14.99 -54.95 -23.54
C ALA A 969 -14.51 -53.79 -24.43
N ARG A 970 -13.70 -54.09 -25.46
CA ARG A 970 -13.17 -53.11 -26.43
C ARG A 970 -12.57 -51.84 -25.79
N GLY A 971 -11.89 -52.00 -24.65
CA GLY A 971 -11.25 -50.92 -23.90
C GLY A 971 -12.17 -50.14 -22.94
N VAL A 972 -13.39 -50.59 -22.67
CA VAL A 972 -14.31 -50.00 -21.66
C VAL A 972 -14.48 -50.98 -20.49
N PRO A 973 -14.28 -50.56 -19.22
CA PRO A 973 -14.37 -51.44 -18.04
C PRO A 973 -15.82 -51.71 -17.61
N ILE A 974 -16.55 -52.51 -18.39
CA ILE A 974 -18.00 -52.70 -18.23
C ILE A 974 -18.37 -53.28 -16.84
N ARG A 975 -17.61 -54.25 -16.31
CA ARG A 975 -17.85 -54.80 -14.95
C ARG A 975 -17.84 -53.70 -13.88
N VAL A 976 -16.80 -52.86 -13.86
CA VAL A 976 -16.66 -51.79 -12.86
C VAL A 976 -17.80 -50.77 -13.02
N LEU A 977 -18.10 -50.35 -14.25
CA LEU A 977 -19.18 -49.41 -14.52
C LEU A 977 -20.54 -49.96 -14.08
N GLY A 978 -20.88 -51.19 -14.47
CA GLY A 978 -22.16 -51.81 -14.11
C GLY A 978 -22.33 -52.01 -12.60
N VAL A 979 -21.31 -52.54 -11.90
CA VAL A 979 -21.37 -52.69 -10.43
C VAL A 979 -21.45 -51.33 -9.74
N ALA A 980 -20.70 -50.33 -10.20
CA ALA A 980 -20.76 -48.97 -9.64
C ALA A 980 -22.13 -48.31 -9.88
N THR A 981 -22.71 -48.41 -11.08
CA THR A 981 -24.03 -47.86 -11.41
C THR A 981 -25.13 -48.52 -10.58
N GLY A 982 -25.09 -49.86 -10.43
CA GLY A 982 -26.03 -50.58 -9.58
C GLY A 982 -25.89 -50.21 -8.10
N TRP A 983 -24.65 -50.15 -7.60
CA TRP A 983 -24.34 -49.75 -6.22
C TRP A 983 -24.80 -48.31 -5.92
N VAL A 984 -24.49 -47.35 -6.78
CA VAL A 984 -24.98 -45.95 -6.66
C VAL A 984 -26.50 -45.88 -6.67
N ALA A 985 -27.18 -46.65 -7.54
CA ALA A 985 -28.64 -46.67 -7.59
C ALA A 985 -29.24 -47.11 -6.25
N PHE A 986 -28.78 -48.24 -5.68
CA PHE A 986 -29.38 -48.76 -4.44
C PHE A 986 -28.92 -48.03 -3.18
N THR A 987 -27.62 -47.72 -3.02
CA THR A 987 -27.16 -46.99 -1.82
C THR A 987 -27.59 -45.53 -1.84
N GLY A 988 -27.60 -44.90 -3.02
CA GLY A 988 -28.03 -43.53 -3.21
C GLY A 988 -29.51 -43.34 -2.93
N ALA A 989 -30.38 -44.14 -3.54
CA ALA A 989 -31.83 -44.03 -3.33
C ALA A 989 -32.20 -44.28 -1.85
N ALA A 990 -31.61 -45.31 -1.22
CA ALA A 990 -31.84 -45.61 0.19
C ALA A 990 -31.27 -44.53 1.15
N LEU A 991 -30.13 -43.91 0.82
CA LEU A 991 -29.59 -42.76 1.56
C LEU A 991 -30.52 -41.55 1.47
N VAL A 992 -30.95 -41.18 0.26
CA VAL A 992 -31.80 -40.01 0.02
C VAL A 992 -33.15 -40.21 0.71
N ARG A 993 -33.82 -41.35 0.50
CA ARG A 993 -35.10 -41.64 1.15
C ARG A 993 -34.96 -41.76 2.66
N GLY A 994 -33.96 -42.48 3.17
CA GLY A 994 -33.72 -42.58 4.61
C GLY A 994 -33.49 -41.23 5.27
N SER A 995 -32.75 -40.32 4.61
CA SER A 995 -32.51 -38.96 5.10
C SER A 995 -33.79 -38.11 5.08
N ALA A 996 -34.62 -38.25 4.05
CA ALA A 996 -35.91 -37.56 3.96
C ALA A 996 -36.88 -38.03 5.07
N VAL A 997 -36.98 -39.34 5.31
CA VAL A 997 -37.84 -39.88 6.38
C VAL A 997 -37.32 -39.47 7.76
N ALA A 998 -35.99 -39.48 7.98
CA ALA A 998 -35.38 -38.93 9.18
C ALA A 998 -35.65 -37.42 9.37
N ALA A 999 -35.87 -36.67 8.29
CA ALA A 999 -36.25 -35.26 8.30
C ALA A 999 -37.77 -35.01 8.40
N GLY A 1000 -38.59 -36.05 8.58
CA GLY A 1000 -40.04 -35.94 8.79
C GLY A 1000 -40.92 -36.29 7.58
N GLU A 1001 -40.33 -36.75 6.46
CA GLU A 1001 -41.11 -37.22 5.31
C GLU A 1001 -41.90 -38.49 5.65
N ARG A 1002 -43.16 -38.58 5.21
CA ARG A 1002 -44.06 -39.67 5.62
C ARG A 1002 -43.59 -41.02 5.07
N SER A 1003 -43.43 -42.03 5.92
CA SER A 1003 -43.06 -43.39 5.51
C SER A 1003 -43.91 -44.45 6.20
N ALA A 1004 -44.16 -45.55 5.48
CA ALA A 1004 -44.76 -46.77 6.03
C ALA A 1004 -43.72 -47.69 6.70
N LEU A 1005 -42.43 -47.39 6.58
CA LEU A 1005 -41.31 -48.19 7.05
C LEU A 1005 -40.49 -47.40 8.09
N PRO A 1006 -39.89 -48.05 9.09
CA PRO A 1006 -39.06 -47.36 10.09
C PRO A 1006 -37.82 -46.74 9.44
N ILE A 1007 -37.31 -45.65 10.02
CA ILE A 1007 -36.14 -44.90 9.51
C ILE A 1007 -34.95 -45.83 9.28
N GLU A 1008 -34.75 -46.80 10.16
CA GLU A 1008 -33.66 -47.78 10.17
C GLU A 1008 -33.75 -48.80 9.02
N PHE A 1009 -34.90 -48.96 8.36
CA PHE A 1009 -35.07 -49.89 7.24
C PHE A 1009 -34.15 -49.53 6.06
N TRP A 1010 -34.13 -48.26 5.65
CA TRP A 1010 -33.37 -47.81 4.49
C TRP A 1010 -31.84 -47.91 4.69
N PRO A 1011 -31.27 -47.48 5.84
CA PRO A 1011 -29.87 -47.73 6.17
C PRO A 1011 -29.53 -49.23 6.26
N VAL A 1012 -30.34 -50.06 6.93
CA VAL A 1012 -30.03 -51.50 7.03
C VAL A 1012 -30.03 -52.17 5.65
N LEU A 1013 -30.96 -51.80 4.77
CA LEU A 1013 -31.03 -52.30 3.40
C LEU A 1013 -29.80 -51.89 2.56
N ALA A 1014 -29.38 -50.61 2.66
CA ALA A 1014 -28.19 -50.10 2.00
C ALA A 1014 -26.90 -50.75 2.51
N LEU A 1015 -26.80 -50.99 3.83
CA LEU A 1015 -25.65 -51.67 4.44
C LEU A 1015 -25.56 -53.12 3.96
N GLY A 1016 -26.67 -53.85 4.02
CA GLY A 1016 -26.72 -55.27 3.62
C GLY A 1016 -26.32 -55.47 2.16
N ALA A 1017 -26.95 -54.74 1.24
CA ALA A 1017 -26.62 -54.82 -0.18
C ALA A 1017 -25.19 -54.33 -0.49
N GLY A 1018 -24.71 -53.31 0.23
CA GLY A 1018 -23.33 -52.80 0.13
C GLY A 1018 -22.29 -53.82 0.58
N VAL A 1019 -22.50 -54.45 1.73
CA VAL A 1019 -21.64 -55.53 2.27
C VAL A 1019 -21.63 -56.73 1.34
N VAL A 1020 -22.78 -57.18 0.85
CA VAL A 1020 -22.87 -58.30 -0.11
C VAL A 1020 -22.11 -57.99 -1.41
N THR A 1021 -22.28 -56.77 -1.96
CA THR A 1021 -21.59 -56.35 -3.18
C THR A 1021 -20.06 -56.26 -2.98
N ALA A 1022 -19.62 -55.69 -1.85
CA ALA A 1022 -18.21 -55.60 -1.50
C ALA A 1022 -17.56 -56.97 -1.26
N VAL A 1023 -18.25 -57.88 -0.57
CA VAL A 1023 -17.78 -59.25 -0.33
C VAL A 1023 -17.74 -60.05 -1.64
N ALA A 1024 -18.76 -59.96 -2.50
CA ALA A 1024 -18.75 -60.61 -3.81
C ALA A 1024 -17.61 -60.10 -4.70
N TRP A 1025 -17.35 -58.79 -4.71
CA TRP A 1025 -16.21 -58.20 -5.44
C TRP A 1025 -14.86 -58.72 -4.90
N ALA A 1026 -14.72 -58.81 -3.58
CA ALA A 1026 -13.51 -59.33 -2.95
C ALA A 1026 -13.30 -60.83 -3.22
N GLN A 1027 -14.37 -61.64 -3.18
CA GLN A 1027 -14.33 -63.09 -3.43
C GLN A 1027 -14.03 -63.43 -4.90
N THR A 1028 -14.54 -62.64 -5.86
CA THR A 1028 -14.30 -62.86 -7.30
C THR A 1028 -12.90 -62.44 -7.77
N GLY A 1029 -12.07 -61.88 -6.90
CA GLY A 1029 -10.71 -61.41 -7.25
C GLY A 1029 -10.69 -60.23 -8.24
N SER A 1030 -11.82 -59.55 -8.41
CA SER A 1030 -12.02 -58.52 -9.44
C SER A 1030 -11.09 -57.32 -9.25
N ARG A 1031 -10.50 -56.82 -10.35
CA ARG A 1031 -9.60 -55.67 -10.32
C ARG A 1031 -10.32 -54.34 -10.60
N PRO A 1032 -9.98 -53.24 -9.90
CA PRO A 1032 -9.03 -53.15 -8.79
C PRO A 1032 -9.65 -53.59 -7.46
N ALA A 1033 -8.86 -54.25 -6.60
CA ALA A 1033 -9.32 -54.79 -5.32
C ALA A 1033 -9.77 -53.72 -4.29
N VAL A 1034 -9.42 -52.46 -4.52
CA VAL A 1034 -9.82 -51.30 -3.70
C VAL A 1034 -11.32 -51.02 -3.81
N VAL A 1035 -11.99 -51.42 -4.91
CA VAL A 1035 -13.42 -51.17 -5.15
C VAL A 1035 -14.31 -51.77 -4.05
N ALA A 1036 -14.02 -53.01 -3.62
CA ALA A 1036 -14.72 -53.66 -2.50
C ALA A 1036 -14.59 -52.86 -1.19
N GLU A 1037 -13.40 -52.34 -0.91
CA GLU A 1037 -13.11 -51.55 0.28
C GLU A 1037 -13.82 -50.19 0.23
N THR A 1038 -13.82 -49.51 -0.92
CA THR A 1038 -14.54 -48.24 -1.10
C THR A 1038 -16.06 -48.41 -1.03
N MET A 1039 -16.61 -49.50 -1.59
CA MET A 1039 -18.05 -49.78 -1.52
C MET A 1039 -18.49 -50.04 -0.07
N LEU A 1040 -17.74 -50.86 0.67
CA LEU A 1040 -18.02 -51.10 2.09
C LEU A 1040 -17.91 -49.80 2.92
N ALA A 1041 -16.82 -49.05 2.74
CA ALA A 1041 -16.58 -47.80 3.47
C ALA A 1041 -17.66 -46.75 3.18
N ALA A 1042 -18.01 -46.55 1.92
CA ALA A 1042 -19.04 -45.60 1.54
C ALA A 1042 -20.44 -46.05 1.96
N SER A 1043 -20.77 -47.36 1.90
CA SER A 1043 -22.03 -47.87 2.46
C SER A 1043 -22.12 -47.62 3.97
N VAL A 1044 -21.04 -47.82 4.75
CA VAL A 1044 -21.03 -47.49 6.19
C VAL A 1044 -21.26 -45.99 6.44
N VAL A 1045 -20.67 -45.11 5.62
CA VAL A 1045 -20.89 -43.65 5.68
C VAL A 1045 -22.35 -43.31 5.38
N SER A 1046 -22.88 -43.78 4.24
CA SER A 1046 -24.27 -43.53 3.82
C SER A 1046 -25.31 -44.00 4.85
N VAL A 1047 -25.04 -45.11 5.53
CA VAL A 1047 -25.94 -45.71 6.53
C VAL A 1047 -25.95 -44.94 7.85
N SER A 1048 -24.86 -44.25 8.16
CA SER A 1048 -24.74 -43.44 9.36
C SER A 1048 -25.47 -42.10 9.23
N ILE A 1049 -25.66 -41.58 8.01
CA ILE A 1049 -26.23 -40.24 7.76
C ILE A 1049 -27.70 -40.13 8.22
N PRO A 1050 -28.67 -40.96 7.77
CA PRO A 1050 -30.06 -40.87 8.22
C PRO A 1050 -30.21 -40.99 9.74
N THR A 1051 -29.47 -41.93 10.33
CA THR A 1051 -29.48 -42.15 11.79
C THR A 1051 -28.94 -40.94 12.54
N THR A 1052 -27.90 -40.27 12.02
CA THR A 1052 -27.36 -39.03 12.60
C THR A 1052 -28.34 -37.86 12.46
N ILE A 1053 -29.04 -37.74 11.33
CA ILE A 1053 -30.09 -36.73 11.12
C ILE A 1053 -31.21 -36.92 12.15
N ALA A 1054 -31.68 -38.15 12.35
CA ALA A 1054 -32.73 -38.46 13.32
C ALA A 1054 -32.30 -38.14 14.78
N ILE A 1055 -31.04 -38.43 15.14
CA ILE A 1055 -30.47 -38.03 16.45
C ILE A 1055 -30.44 -36.50 16.59
N VAL A 1056 -30.01 -35.76 15.56
CA VAL A 1056 -29.95 -34.29 15.60
C VAL A 1056 -31.33 -33.64 15.69
N LEU A 1057 -32.34 -34.24 15.04
CA LEU A 1057 -33.72 -33.77 15.07
C LEU A 1057 -34.51 -34.24 16.30
N GLY A 1058 -33.88 -34.97 17.22
CA GLY A 1058 -34.46 -35.31 18.52
C GLY A 1058 -35.42 -36.50 18.54
N ASP A 1059 -35.43 -37.34 17.50
CA ASP A 1059 -36.19 -38.59 17.48
C ASP A 1059 -35.35 -39.72 18.11
N GLU A 1060 -35.79 -40.24 19.27
CA GLU A 1060 -35.09 -41.21 20.13
C GLU A 1060 -33.56 -41.03 20.20
N PRO A 1061 -33.05 -39.81 20.47
CA PRO A 1061 -31.68 -39.43 20.13
C PRO A 1061 -30.65 -40.13 21.00
N THR A 1062 -30.96 -40.35 22.28
CA THR A 1062 -30.11 -41.06 23.25
C THR A 1062 -29.99 -42.54 22.91
N LEU A 1063 -31.10 -43.22 22.59
CA LEU A 1063 -31.13 -44.61 22.17
C LEU A 1063 -30.35 -44.82 20.87
N ARG A 1064 -30.61 -43.98 19.86
CA ARG A 1064 -29.91 -44.08 18.57
C ARG A 1064 -28.43 -43.77 18.68
N ALA A 1065 -28.03 -42.78 19.48
CA ALA A 1065 -26.62 -42.53 19.77
C ALA A 1065 -25.96 -43.72 20.51
N ALA A 1066 -26.63 -44.28 21.51
CA ALA A 1066 -26.16 -45.45 22.27
C ALA A 1066 -26.03 -46.73 21.44
N VAL A 1067 -26.67 -46.81 20.26
CA VAL A 1067 -26.47 -47.91 19.30
C VAL A 1067 -25.42 -47.55 18.25
N LEU A 1068 -25.55 -46.38 17.61
CA LEU A 1068 -24.72 -45.98 16.47
C LEU A 1068 -23.24 -45.80 16.85
N PHE A 1069 -22.94 -45.06 17.92
CA PHE A 1069 -21.56 -44.75 18.29
C PHE A 1069 -20.76 -45.98 18.76
N PRO A 1070 -21.30 -46.89 19.60
CA PRO A 1070 -20.63 -48.16 19.92
C PRO A 1070 -20.44 -49.08 18.72
N LEU A 1071 -21.41 -49.19 17.79
CA LEU A 1071 -21.23 -49.99 16.58
C LEU A 1071 -20.12 -49.45 15.67
N LEU A 1072 -20.07 -48.12 15.48
CA LEU A 1072 -18.98 -47.47 14.75
C LEU A 1072 -17.62 -47.61 15.46
N ALA A 1073 -17.60 -47.55 16.79
CA ALA A 1073 -16.40 -47.76 17.59
C ALA A 1073 -15.85 -49.19 17.43
N VAL A 1074 -16.71 -50.20 17.54
CA VAL A 1074 -16.36 -51.61 17.31
C VAL A 1074 -15.87 -51.82 15.87
N LEU A 1075 -16.56 -51.24 14.88
CA LEU A 1075 -16.17 -51.36 13.47
C LEU A 1075 -14.83 -50.67 13.18
N HIS A 1076 -14.55 -49.51 13.77
CA HIS A 1076 -13.27 -48.82 13.65
C HIS A 1076 -12.13 -49.65 14.27
N VAL A 1077 -12.34 -50.19 15.48
CA VAL A 1077 -11.37 -51.07 16.13
C VAL A 1077 -11.17 -52.35 15.30
N ALA A 1078 -12.22 -52.94 14.73
CA ALA A 1078 -12.13 -54.12 13.87
C ALA A 1078 -11.36 -53.85 12.56
N ALA A 1079 -11.58 -52.70 11.91
CA ALA A 1079 -10.84 -52.29 10.71
C ALA A 1079 -9.34 -52.13 10.98
N VAL A 1080 -8.97 -51.71 12.19
CA VAL A 1080 -7.57 -51.60 12.63
C VAL A 1080 -7.00 -52.95 13.12
N ALA A 1081 -7.80 -53.78 13.81
CA ALA A 1081 -7.34 -55.01 14.48
C ALA A 1081 -7.30 -56.25 13.58
N LEU A 1082 -8.17 -56.34 12.56
CA LEU A 1082 -8.22 -57.48 11.64
C LEU A 1082 -7.20 -57.34 10.49
N SER A 1083 -7.05 -58.42 9.70
CA SER A 1083 -6.21 -58.51 8.50
C SER A 1083 -6.98 -59.00 7.25
N VAL A 1084 -8.28 -59.29 7.39
CA VAL A 1084 -9.15 -59.84 6.34
C VAL A 1084 -9.72 -58.71 5.47
N ARG A 1085 -9.62 -58.82 4.14
CA ARG A 1085 -10.27 -57.89 3.20
C ARG A 1085 -11.75 -58.26 3.00
N PRO A 1086 -12.66 -57.30 2.80
CA PRO A 1086 -12.42 -55.85 2.64
C PRO A 1086 -12.30 -55.04 3.95
N ILE A 1087 -12.28 -55.68 5.14
CA ILE A 1087 -12.35 -54.99 6.43
C ILE A 1087 -11.01 -54.34 6.85
N ALA A 1088 -9.89 -55.00 6.62
CA ALA A 1088 -8.54 -54.55 7.04
C ALA A 1088 -7.91 -53.47 6.15
N GLY A 1089 -8.73 -52.53 5.67
CA GLY A 1089 -8.38 -51.55 4.65
C GLY A 1089 -8.21 -50.13 5.21
N PRO A 1090 -7.25 -49.33 4.71
CA PRO A 1090 -7.05 -47.95 5.17
C PRO A 1090 -8.26 -47.05 4.90
N ILE A 1091 -8.99 -47.23 3.81
CA ILE A 1091 -10.17 -46.43 3.45
C ILE A 1091 -11.28 -46.67 4.47
N LEU A 1092 -11.60 -47.94 4.78
CA LEU A 1092 -12.57 -48.24 5.83
C LEU A 1092 -12.13 -47.72 7.20
N GLY A 1093 -10.84 -47.83 7.53
CA GLY A 1093 -10.28 -47.28 8.77
C GLY A 1093 -10.43 -45.76 8.89
N TRP A 1094 -10.18 -45.01 7.81
CA TRP A 1094 -10.35 -43.56 7.79
C TRP A 1094 -11.82 -43.13 7.72
N SER A 1095 -12.67 -43.83 6.95
CA SER A 1095 -14.10 -43.52 6.87
C SER A 1095 -14.83 -43.78 8.19
N THR A 1096 -14.56 -44.91 8.85
CA THR A 1096 -15.14 -45.20 10.18
C THR A 1096 -14.69 -44.20 11.23
N LEU A 1097 -13.41 -43.81 11.24
CA LEU A 1097 -12.90 -42.75 12.10
C LEU A 1097 -13.56 -41.39 11.81
N GLY A 1098 -13.69 -41.05 10.52
CA GLY A 1098 -14.29 -39.81 10.07
C GLY A 1098 -15.75 -39.68 10.50
N VAL A 1099 -16.56 -40.72 10.30
CA VAL A 1099 -17.96 -40.74 10.75
C VAL A 1099 -18.04 -40.70 12.28
N LEU A 1100 -17.21 -41.48 12.99
CA LEU A 1100 -17.24 -41.54 14.44
C LEU A 1100 -16.90 -40.18 15.09
N VAL A 1101 -15.88 -39.48 14.56
CA VAL A 1101 -15.46 -38.16 15.08
C VAL A 1101 -16.39 -37.05 14.58
N LEU A 1102 -16.68 -36.96 13.28
CA LEU A 1102 -17.47 -35.86 12.71
C LEU A 1102 -18.95 -35.99 13.10
N GLY A 1103 -19.53 -37.19 13.05
CA GLY A 1103 -20.87 -37.46 13.55
C GLY A 1103 -20.97 -37.20 15.06
N GLY A 1104 -19.92 -37.54 15.82
CA GLY A 1104 -19.85 -37.23 17.24
C GLY A 1104 -19.88 -35.72 17.52
N ILE A 1105 -19.08 -34.94 16.78
CA ILE A 1105 -19.09 -33.47 16.86
C ILE A 1105 -20.47 -32.91 16.47
N ILE A 1106 -21.08 -33.39 15.38
CA ILE A 1106 -22.39 -32.92 14.91
C ILE A 1106 -23.47 -33.15 15.98
N VAL A 1107 -23.54 -34.35 16.57
CA VAL A 1107 -24.51 -34.69 17.61
C VAL A 1107 -24.27 -33.89 18.89
N LEU A 1108 -23.01 -33.72 19.30
CA LEU A 1108 -22.66 -32.93 20.49
C LEU A 1108 -22.96 -31.43 20.31
N VAL A 1109 -22.70 -30.87 19.14
CA VAL A 1109 -23.03 -29.46 18.82
C VAL A 1109 -24.55 -29.26 18.74
N ALA A 1110 -25.30 -30.22 18.22
CA ALA A 1110 -26.76 -30.19 18.22
C ALA A 1110 -27.38 -30.25 19.63
N SER A 1111 -26.61 -30.64 20.65
CA SER A 1111 -27.05 -30.77 22.05
C SER A 1111 -28.29 -31.67 22.23
N SER A 1112 -28.51 -32.62 21.32
CA SER A 1112 -29.71 -33.47 21.32
C SER A 1112 -29.58 -34.77 22.12
N VAL A 1113 -28.40 -35.03 22.69
CA VAL A 1113 -28.09 -36.27 23.43
C VAL A 1113 -27.59 -35.95 24.83
N GLU A 1114 -28.42 -36.26 25.82
CA GLU A 1114 -28.08 -36.18 27.24
C GLU A 1114 -28.14 -37.58 27.89
N PRO A 1115 -27.12 -38.01 28.65
CA PRO A 1115 -25.83 -37.33 28.85
C PRO A 1115 -24.93 -37.44 27.61
N PHE A 1116 -24.15 -36.39 27.35
CA PHE A 1116 -23.19 -36.34 26.22
C PHE A 1116 -22.14 -37.48 26.25
N ASP A 1117 -21.94 -38.08 27.43
CA ASP A 1117 -21.08 -39.24 27.68
C ASP A 1117 -21.40 -40.44 26.78
N VAL A 1118 -22.66 -40.57 26.31
CA VAL A 1118 -23.10 -41.59 25.33
C VAL A 1118 -22.33 -41.49 24.00
N VAL A 1119 -21.83 -40.31 23.65
CA VAL A 1119 -21.07 -40.05 22.42
C VAL A 1119 -19.56 -40.00 22.70
N THR A 1120 -19.12 -39.29 23.73
CA THR A 1120 -17.68 -39.10 24.01
C THR A 1120 -16.99 -40.39 24.45
N VAL A 1121 -17.67 -41.25 25.23
CA VAL A 1121 -17.07 -42.50 25.73
C VAL A 1121 -16.78 -43.49 24.60
N PRO A 1122 -17.71 -43.82 23.66
CA PRO A 1122 -17.38 -44.69 22.53
C PRO A 1122 -16.30 -44.11 21.59
N VAL A 1123 -16.30 -42.80 21.35
CA VAL A 1123 -15.27 -42.13 20.53
C VAL A 1123 -13.89 -42.25 21.19
N GLY A 1124 -13.79 -41.93 22.48
CA GLY A 1124 -12.56 -42.08 23.27
C GLY A 1124 -12.08 -43.53 23.31
N ALA A 1125 -12.98 -44.49 23.56
CA ALA A 1125 -12.68 -45.91 23.59
C ALA A 1125 -12.18 -46.46 22.24
N ALA A 1126 -12.78 -46.03 21.12
CA ALA A 1126 -12.33 -46.42 19.79
C ALA A 1126 -10.93 -45.90 19.47
N LEU A 1127 -10.66 -44.64 19.81
CA LEU A 1127 -9.35 -44.00 19.62
C LEU A 1127 -8.26 -44.68 20.47
N ILE A 1128 -8.55 -44.97 21.74
CA ILE A 1128 -7.65 -45.69 22.66
C ILE A 1128 -7.43 -47.12 22.17
N GLY A 1129 -8.48 -47.84 21.77
CA GLY A 1129 -8.40 -49.22 21.28
C GLY A 1129 -7.58 -49.34 19.99
N ALA A 1130 -7.89 -48.51 18.99
CA ALA A 1130 -7.13 -48.44 17.75
C ALA A 1130 -5.68 -48.00 18.00
N GLY A 1131 -5.46 -47.05 18.93
CA GLY A 1131 -4.14 -46.64 19.40
C GLY A 1131 -3.32 -47.78 20.01
N ALA A 1132 -3.93 -48.56 20.90
CA ALA A 1132 -3.33 -49.71 21.53
C ALA A 1132 -2.96 -50.80 20.50
N PHE A 1133 -3.86 -51.15 19.57
CA PHE A 1133 -3.55 -52.10 18.49
C PHE A 1133 -2.42 -51.60 17.57
N ARG A 1134 -2.35 -50.30 17.28
CA ARG A 1134 -1.21 -49.70 16.55
C ARG A 1134 0.10 -49.80 17.33
N MET A 1135 0.10 -49.56 18.66
CA MET A 1135 1.29 -49.71 19.50
C MET A 1135 1.74 -51.16 19.68
N LEU A 1136 0.80 -52.12 19.66
CA LEU A 1136 1.08 -53.56 19.68
C LEU A 1136 1.75 -54.02 18.38
N ARG A 1137 1.29 -53.53 17.22
CA ARG A 1137 1.89 -53.84 15.91
C ARG A 1137 3.20 -53.08 15.65
N SER A 1138 3.35 -51.87 16.22
CA SER A 1138 4.52 -50.99 16.03
C SER A 1138 5.12 -50.56 17.37
N PRO A 1139 6.08 -51.34 17.93
CA PRO A 1139 6.75 -51.02 19.20
C PRO A 1139 7.53 -49.70 19.23
N ALA A 1140 7.79 -49.08 18.07
CA ALA A 1140 8.41 -47.77 17.97
C ALA A 1140 7.43 -46.58 18.08
N LEU A 1141 6.10 -46.80 18.06
CA LEU A 1141 5.14 -45.70 18.18
C LEU A 1141 5.15 -45.13 19.61
N PRO A 1142 5.31 -43.81 19.82
CA PRO A 1142 5.16 -43.17 21.13
C PRO A 1142 3.69 -43.08 21.56
N SER A 1143 3.45 -42.93 22.86
CA SER A 1143 2.10 -42.95 23.46
C SER A 1143 1.25 -41.74 23.10
N TRP A 1144 1.87 -40.57 22.84
CA TRP A 1144 1.18 -39.33 22.49
C TRP A 1144 0.30 -39.43 21.22
N PRO A 1145 0.83 -39.72 20.02
CA PRO A 1145 0.00 -39.85 18.82
C PRO A 1145 -0.88 -41.12 18.83
N ALA A 1146 -0.57 -42.11 19.67
CA ALA A 1146 -1.33 -43.35 19.76
C ALA A 1146 -2.58 -43.22 20.62
N LEU A 1147 -2.43 -42.74 21.86
CA LEU A 1147 -3.44 -42.77 22.92
C LEU A 1147 -3.90 -41.37 23.34
N GLY A 1148 -3.05 -40.35 23.17
CA GLY A 1148 -3.31 -38.97 23.61
C GLY A 1148 -4.66 -38.41 23.15
N PRO A 1149 -5.03 -38.48 21.85
CA PRO A 1149 -6.32 -37.98 21.36
C PRO A 1149 -7.52 -38.69 22.01
N GLY A 1150 -7.47 -40.01 22.18
CA GLY A 1150 -8.57 -40.76 22.79
C GLY A 1150 -8.72 -40.50 24.29
N LEU A 1151 -7.59 -40.37 24.99
CA LEU A 1151 -7.56 -39.96 26.40
C LEU A 1151 -8.06 -38.53 26.58
N ALA A 1152 -7.75 -37.62 25.66
CA ALA A 1152 -8.24 -36.25 25.70
C ALA A 1152 -9.76 -36.19 25.52
N VAL A 1153 -10.32 -36.89 24.52
CA VAL A 1153 -11.78 -36.98 24.29
C VAL A 1153 -12.51 -37.64 25.47
N LEU A 1154 -11.88 -38.60 26.15
CA LEU A 1154 -12.48 -39.29 27.30
C LEU A 1154 -12.44 -38.46 28.60
N LEU A 1155 -11.40 -37.65 28.82
CA LEU A 1155 -11.16 -36.97 30.10
C LEU A 1155 -11.52 -35.47 30.11
N LEU A 1156 -11.23 -34.73 29.05
CA LEU A 1156 -11.38 -33.26 29.06
C LEU A 1156 -12.86 -32.80 29.04
N PRO A 1157 -13.77 -33.38 28.23
CA PRO A 1157 -15.18 -32.99 28.25
C PRO A 1157 -15.84 -33.22 29.61
N ALA A 1158 -15.52 -34.34 30.28
CA ALA A 1158 -15.99 -34.62 31.63
C ALA A 1158 -15.41 -33.63 32.66
N LEU A 1159 -14.11 -33.31 32.58
CA LEU A 1159 -13.49 -32.30 33.46
C LEU A 1159 -14.12 -30.91 33.28
N ILE A 1160 -14.41 -30.51 32.04
CA ILE A 1160 -15.06 -29.21 31.77
C ILE A 1160 -16.49 -29.21 32.33
N ALA A 1161 -17.22 -30.34 32.18
CA ALA A 1161 -18.57 -30.48 32.71
C ALA A 1161 -18.62 -30.38 34.25
N ASP A 1162 -17.63 -30.89 34.98
CA ASP A 1162 -17.56 -30.75 36.45
C ASP A 1162 -17.57 -29.27 36.90
N PHE A 1163 -16.99 -28.34 36.11
CA PHE A 1163 -17.02 -26.90 36.41
C PHE A 1163 -18.36 -26.22 36.09
N THR A 1164 -19.19 -26.79 35.22
CA THR A 1164 -20.42 -26.15 34.72
C THR A 1164 -21.70 -26.78 35.26
N ASP A 1165 -21.71 -28.10 35.44
CA ASP A 1165 -22.84 -28.90 35.91
C ASP A 1165 -22.31 -30.15 36.68
N PRO A 1166 -21.99 -29.99 37.98
CA PRO A 1166 -21.34 -31.03 38.77
C PRO A 1166 -22.32 -32.15 39.17
N VAL A 1167 -22.28 -33.28 38.46
CA VAL A 1167 -23.10 -34.46 38.75
C VAL A 1167 -22.27 -35.55 39.44
N LEU A 1168 -22.68 -35.99 40.63
CA LEU A 1168 -21.90 -36.87 41.53
C LEU A 1168 -21.29 -38.11 40.85
N TRP A 1169 -22.03 -38.80 39.97
CA TRP A 1169 -21.53 -40.00 39.30
C TRP A 1169 -20.39 -39.67 38.31
N ARG A 1170 -20.44 -38.49 37.66
CA ARG A 1170 -19.43 -38.01 36.71
C ARG A 1170 -18.14 -37.62 37.43
N LEU A 1171 -18.23 -36.89 38.56
CA LEU A 1171 -17.07 -36.56 39.39
C LEU A 1171 -16.33 -37.84 39.84
N ILE A 1172 -17.07 -38.82 40.37
CA ILE A 1172 -16.50 -40.11 40.82
C ILE A 1172 -15.88 -40.88 39.63
N ALA A 1173 -16.59 -40.96 38.50
CA ALA A 1173 -16.09 -41.63 37.30
C ALA A 1173 -14.83 -40.97 36.75
N LEU A 1174 -14.79 -39.64 36.65
CA LEU A 1174 -13.63 -38.89 36.18
C LEU A 1174 -12.42 -39.10 37.10
N GLY A 1175 -12.61 -38.99 38.42
CA GLY A 1175 -11.55 -39.25 39.40
C GLY A 1175 -10.97 -40.65 39.27
N ILE A 1176 -11.82 -41.67 39.14
CA ILE A 1176 -11.39 -43.07 38.95
C ILE A 1176 -10.66 -43.27 37.62
N VAL A 1177 -11.19 -42.75 36.50
CA VAL A 1177 -10.60 -42.94 35.16
C VAL A 1177 -9.30 -42.14 35.00
N ALA A 1178 -9.21 -40.93 35.56
CA ALA A 1178 -7.97 -40.14 35.59
C ALA A 1178 -6.90 -40.80 36.45
N ALA A 1179 -7.26 -41.32 37.64
CA ALA A 1179 -6.34 -42.09 38.48
C ALA A 1179 -5.88 -43.39 37.78
N ALA A 1180 -6.78 -44.11 37.11
CA ALA A 1180 -6.44 -45.28 36.32
C ALA A 1180 -5.48 -44.94 35.16
N ALA A 1181 -5.68 -43.80 34.48
CA ALA A 1181 -4.76 -43.31 33.45
C ALA A 1181 -3.36 -42.99 34.03
N VAL A 1182 -3.28 -42.34 35.20
CA VAL A 1182 -2.01 -42.11 35.91
C VAL A 1182 -1.30 -43.42 36.25
N VAL A 1183 -2.02 -44.39 36.83
CA VAL A 1183 -1.46 -45.71 37.19
C VAL A 1183 -0.99 -46.48 35.95
N VAL A 1184 -1.79 -46.53 34.89
CA VAL A 1184 -1.42 -47.18 33.62
C VAL A 1184 -0.20 -46.50 33.00
N GLY A 1185 -0.16 -45.16 33.00
CA GLY A 1185 0.99 -44.38 32.51
C GLY A 1185 2.27 -44.63 33.31
N ALA A 1186 2.20 -44.66 34.63
CA ALA A 1186 3.34 -44.96 35.49
C ALA A 1186 3.84 -46.41 35.30
N VAL A 1187 2.93 -47.40 35.36
CA VAL A 1187 3.28 -48.83 35.26
C VAL A 1187 3.79 -49.21 33.87
N ARG A 1188 3.17 -48.69 32.81
CA ARG A 1188 3.57 -48.97 31.41
C ARG A 1188 4.66 -48.02 30.88
N ARG A 1189 5.12 -47.06 31.70
CA ARG A 1189 6.06 -45.98 31.33
C ARG A 1189 5.62 -45.17 30.10
N LEU A 1190 4.31 -44.88 30.04
CA LEU A 1190 3.68 -44.15 28.94
C LEU A 1190 3.41 -42.71 29.34
N GLN A 1191 3.99 -41.77 28.59
CA GLN A 1191 3.99 -40.34 28.89
C GLN A 1191 2.59 -39.72 28.77
N ALA A 1192 1.82 -40.05 27.73
CA ALA A 1192 0.51 -39.44 27.47
C ALA A 1192 -0.55 -39.73 28.55
N PRO A 1193 -0.83 -40.99 28.95
CA PRO A 1193 -1.77 -41.28 30.04
C PRO A 1193 -1.29 -40.78 31.41
N LEU A 1194 0.03 -40.77 31.67
CA LEU A 1194 0.56 -40.22 32.91
C LEU A 1194 0.33 -38.71 33.02
N LEU A 1195 0.61 -37.95 31.95
CA LEU A 1195 0.49 -36.50 31.96
C LEU A 1195 -0.95 -36.01 31.81
N LEU A 1196 -1.74 -36.58 30.89
CA LEU A 1196 -3.16 -36.19 30.76
C LEU A 1196 -3.96 -36.58 31.99
N GLY A 1197 -3.81 -37.83 32.47
CA GLY A 1197 -4.44 -38.27 33.71
C GLY A 1197 -3.98 -37.44 34.92
N GLY A 1198 -2.69 -37.13 35.02
CA GLY A 1198 -2.13 -36.37 36.14
C GLY A 1198 -2.56 -34.91 36.17
N VAL A 1199 -2.62 -34.24 35.01
CA VAL A 1199 -3.13 -32.87 34.90
C VAL A 1199 -4.62 -32.81 35.19
N VAL A 1200 -5.42 -33.72 34.61
CA VAL A 1200 -6.88 -33.78 34.86
C VAL A 1200 -7.17 -34.05 36.33
N LEU A 1201 -6.48 -35.04 36.94
CA LEU A 1201 -6.63 -35.37 38.36
C LEU A 1201 -6.21 -34.20 39.27
N LEU A 1202 -5.14 -33.46 38.92
CA LEU A 1202 -4.71 -32.29 39.68
C LEU A 1202 -5.72 -31.13 39.58
N VAL A 1203 -6.22 -30.83 38.37
CA VAL A 1203 -7.20 -29.76 38.16
C VAL A 1203 -8.52 -30.08 38.86
N HIS A 1204 -9.03 -31.31 38.72
CA HIS A 1204 -10.19 -31.81 39.44
C HIS A 1204 -9.99 -31.74 40.96
N ALA A 1205 -8.83 -32.16 41.48
CA ALA A 1205 -8.54 -32.05 42.91
C ALA A 1205 -8.44 -30.60 43.40
N VAL A 1206 -7.87 -29.68 42.62
CA VAL A 1206 -7.79 -28.25 42.98
C VAL A 1206 -9.17 -27.60 42.98
N ASP A 1207 -10.00 -27.87 41.97
CA ASP A 1207 -11.38 -27.37 41.89
C ASP A 1207 -12.20 -27.81 43.12
N GLN A 1208 -12.21 -29.10 43.43
CA GLN A 1208 -12.94 -29.66 44.56
C GLN A 1208 -12.39 -29.19 45.93
N LEU A 1209 -11.13 -28.73 46.00
CA LEU A 1209 -10.52 -28.13 47.18
C LEU A 1209 -10.63 -26.61 47.25
N TRP A 1210 -10.96 -25.91 46.14
CA TRP A 1210 -10.92 -24.46 46.04
C TRP A 1210 -11.83 -23.74 47.05
N PRO A 1211 -13.10 -24.16 47.28
CA PRO A 1211 -13.96 -23.53 48.29
C PRO A 1211 -13.35 -23.51 49.70
N TRP A 1212 -12.59 -24.55 50.05
CA TRP A 1212 -11.91 -24.67 51.34
C TRP A 1212 -10.68 -23.74 51.45
N ILE A 1213 -10.01 -23.46 50.31
CA ILE A 1213 -8.88 -22.53 50.25
C ILE A 1213 -9.37 -21.08 50.39
N THR A 1214 -10.47 -20.71 49.73
CA THR A 1214 -11.03 -19.35 49.81
C THR A 1214 -11.43 -18.98 51.24
N GLY A 1215 -12.09 -19.90 51.95
CA GLY A 1215 -12.44 -19.73 53.36
C GLY A 1215 -11.24 -19.55 54.31
N LEU A 1216 -10.03 -19.98 53.90
CA LEU A 1216 -8.79 -19.73 54.64
C LEU A 1216 -8.21 -18.32 54.36
N TYR A 1217 -8.38 -17.82 53.13
CA TYR A 1217 -7.83 -16.53 52.69
C TYR A 1217 -8.54 -15.34 53.35
N GLU A 1218 -9.87 -15.39 53.47
CA GLU A 1218 -10.70 -14.34 54.07
C GLU A 1218 -10.45 -14.14 55.57
N ALA A 1219 -9.79 -15.09 56.23
CA ALA A 1219 -9.50 -15.05 57.67
C ALA A 1219 -8.24 -14.23 58.06
N VAL A 1220 -7.46 -13.70 57.10
CA VAL A 1220 -6.12 -13.13 57.36
C VAL A 1220 -5.92 -11.72 56.76
N TRP A 1221 -5.28 -10.82 57.52
CA TRP A 1221 -5.14 -9.40 57.19
C TRP A 1221 -4.15 -9.12 56.04
N TRP A 1222 -4.51 -8.20 55.14
CA TRP A 1222 -3.89 -8.04 53.82
C TRP A 1222 -2.38 -7.71 53.79
N TRP A 1223 -1.86 -6.95 54.75
CA TRP A 1223 -0.44 -6.60 54.79
C TRP A 1223 0.46 -7.79 55.12
N LEU A 1224 -0.07 -8.84 55.75
CA LEU A 1224 0.68 -10.07 56.01
C LEU A 1224 1.02 -10.76 54.68
N TRP A 1225 0.10 -10.75 53.72
CA TRP A 1225 0.35 -11.24 52.36
C TRP A 1225 1.41 -10.42 51.62
N LEU A 1226 1.51 -9.11 51.87
CA LEU A 1226 2.58 -8.27 51.32
C LEU A 1226 3.96 -8.64 51.90
N GLY A 1227 4.02 -8.92 53.22
CA GLY A 1227 5.21 -9.45 53.88
C GLY A 1227 5.59 -10.84 53.38
N ILE A 1228 4.62 -11.74 53.23
CA ILE A 1228 4.81 -13.08 52.68
C ILE A 1228 5.30 -13.00 51.22
N ALA A 1229 4.74 -12.12 50.39
CA ALA A 1229 5.20 -11.89 49.02
C ALA A 1229 6.64 -11.35 48.97
N GLY A 1230 7.01 -10.43 49.87
CA GLY A 1230 8.39 -9.97 50.03
C GLY A 1230 9.35 -11.08 50.43
N VAL A 1231 8.98 -11.92 51.39
CA VAL A 1231 9.76 -13.09 51.82
C VAL A 1231 9.87 -14.14 50.71
N ILE A 1232 8.79 -14.39 49.96
CA ILE A 1232 8.81 -15.29 48.80
C ILE A 1232 9.73 -14.74 47.71
N LEU A 1233 9.67 -13.44 47.38
CA LEU A 1233 10.57 -12.83 46.39
C LEU A 1233 12.04 -12.91 46.80
N VAL A 1234 12.35 -12.67 48.09
CA VAL A 1234 13.71 -12.82 48.64
C VAL A 1234 14.15 -14.29 48.61
N ALA A 1235 13.28 -15.24 48.96
CA ALA A 1235 13.58 -16.67 48.91
C ALA A 1235 13.73 -17.20 47.47
N LEU A 1236 12.95 -16.70 46.52
CA LEU A 1236 13.06 -17.04 45.09
C LEU A 1236 14.36 -16.50 44.51
N ALA A 1237 14.70 -15.23 44.81
CA ALA A 1237 15.97 -14.63 44.42
C ALA A 1237 17.18 -15.39 45.01
N ALA A 1238 17.10 -15.82 46.27
CA ALA A 1238 18.15 -16.57 46.95
C ALA A 1238 18.28 -18.04 46.50
N THR A 1239 17.21 -18.67 45.99
CA THR A 1239 17.20 -20.10 45.63
C THR A 1239 17.01 -20.41 44.14
N TYR A 1240 16.95 -19.38 43.30
CA TYR A 1240 16.71 -19.44 41.86
C TYR A 1240 17.49 -20.57 41.15
N GLU A 1241 18.80 -20.64 41.35
CA GLU A 1241 19.64 -21.66 40.70
C GLU A 1241 19.40 -23.09 41.18
N ARG A 1242 18.87 -23.30 42.39
CA ARG A 1242 18.60 -24.64 42.94
C ARG A 1242 17.29 -25.18 42.39
N GLN A 1243 16.25 -24.36 42.32
CA GLN A 1243 14.95 -24.75 41.77
C GLN A 1243 15.03 -25.02 40.26
N LEU A 1244 15.76 -24.17 39.52
CA LEU A 1244 15.99 -24.35 38.08
C LEU A 1244 16.71 -25.67 37.75
N ARG A 1245 17.61 -26.14 38.64
CA ARG A 1245 18.29 -27.44 38.50
C ARG A 1245 17.37 -28.63 38.79
N LEU A 1246 16.44 -28.51 39.74
CA LEU A 1246 15.48 -29.57 40.08
C LEU A 1246 14.44 -29.77 38.97
N ALA A 1247 13.85 -28.67 38.49
CA ALA A 1247 12.88 -28.70 37.39
C ALA A 1247 13.47 -29.34 36.11
N ARG A 1248 14.72 -29.00 35.76
CA ARG A 1248 15.47 -29.61 34.65
C ARG A 1248 15.80 -31.10 34.85
N ARG A 1249 15.66 -31.67 36.05
CA ARG A 1249 15.83 -33.11 36.29
C ARG A 1249 14.50 -33.85 36.13
N VAL A 1250 13.43 -33.31 36.70
CA VAL A 1250 12.06 -33.86 36.54
C VAL A 1250 11.61 -33.82 35.07
N ALA A 1251 11.88 -32.72 34.36
CA ALA A 1251 11.59 -32.60 32.93
C ALA A 1251 12.31 -33.66 32.07
N ARG A 1252 13.53 -34.07 32.45
CA ARG A 1252 14.27 -35.13 31.75
C ARG A 1252 13.68 -36.52 32.01
N SER A 1253 13.39 -36.86 33.27
CA SER A 1253 12.74 -38.15 33.58
C SER A 1253 11.35 -38.30 32.97
N ILE A 1254 10.63 -37.19 32.73
CA ILE A 1254 9.34 -37.20 32.01
C ILE A 1254 9.56 -37.35 30.49
N ALA A 1255 10.62 -36.77 29.94
CA ALA A 1255 10.99 -36.91 28.51
C ALA A 1255 11.59 -38.28 28.15
N GLU A 1256 12.01 -39.07 29.15
CA GLU A 1256 12.47 -40.46 29.00
C GLU A 1256 11.32 -41.49 28.97
N LEU A 1257 10.06 -41.06 29.14
CA LEU A 1257 8.87 -41.91 29.00
C LEU A 1257 8.42 -42.01 27.53
N ARG A 1258 7.79 -43.14 27.19
CA ARG A 1258 7.36 -43.46 25.80
C ARG A 1258 6.01 -42.86 25.43
#